data_AF-A0A419QEB2-F1
#
_entry.id   AF-A0A419QEB2-F1
#
_cell.length_a   1.000
_cell.length_b   1.000
_cell.length_c   1.000
_cell.angle_alpha   90.00
_cell.angle_beta   90.00
_cell.angle_gamma   90.00
#
_symmetry.space_group_name_H-M   'P 1'
#
loop_
_entity.id
_entity.type
_entity.pdbx_description
1 polymer ?
#
loop_
_entity_poly.entity_id
_entity_poly.type
_entity_poly.pdbx_seq_one_letter_code
_entity_poly.pdbx_strand_id
1 'polypeptide(L)'
;MPHIMNSKRKKLQLLAIGTILFVLVGIGSKKPLTMILIARNINSSQEKSWCLQCVTMAEEKVKLNSIERRLTVARKKLIKAYRLARSAETRKLIRDSLHLLELELKIDKTEDTQLTNEAQNSTERKEVCDEYWGDPQEGHVDFEHVYRTIPCDRIPITHLVEILIYAESCMQGEHLVHRIRAVYPDISIQMAVTPQESEVCEVLNGVQIHYGLKDAASTWIRLSDFQSTKYILVGRNMVEFTHYADLDRMLRVMNSLQVDVVGGAVRLEPEGRWYAGCYQTNVRNFTIRIQPGHDLSSQSCAYCDYLASPFLIQRTLFKRTMNESKMEGMMSFVDMFLRLAHSHNRDAYHSVACIDVLFHVAGHQSSRGHGVVEIPKPLWVPIASQWKIDRIMLAGVVEHTWSCEEVNIQCSEFVVAGVIAPRCCLEDLAYCVKAFLNLTAVYNVSAFTAEGTNVGAVKIYGGILPWERDADIYWDVYKHDLVRGPIANDLAQKFNLKLGPIIYNTEYGDDIEKCAANYRKHCLAYSVRCNFWHVEVYGLPWIIADNTYGLENPTQIALNGLWTMAMPNPGRAARQRYGDNVLSHIEHWWTYNLQTSWTHHPMRISMLKVRTGQKQFMISITVGVALRCVCNKH
;
A
#
# COMPACT_ATOMS: atom_id res chain seq x y z
N MET A 1 36.42 35.27 30.58
CA MET A 1 37.43 34.53 31.38
C MET A 1 37.66 33.18 30.70
N PRO A 2 38.92 32.80 30.39
CA PRO A 2 39.27 31.48 29.86
C PRO A 2 39.80 30.54 30.97
N HIS A 3 40.45 29.44 30.55
CA HIS A 3 41.10 28.38 31.34
C HIS A 3 40.23 27.23 31.88
N ILE A 4 40.78 26.03 32.17
CA ILE A 4 41.68 25.12 31.40
C ILE A 4 41.86 23.81 32.20
N MET A 5 41.87 22.67 31.50
CA MET A 5 42.52 21.36 31.80
C MET A 5 42.75 20.83 33.25
N ASN A 6 42.42 19.53 33.42
CA ASN A 6 43.22 18.47 34.07
C ASN A 6 43.80 18.62 35.50
N SER A 7 43.39 17.70 36.38
CA SER A 7 44.30 16.87 37.22
C SER A 7 43.50 15.61 37.67
N LYS A 8 43.88 14.35 37.39
CA LYS A 8 44.96 13.54 38.02
C LYS A 8 44.78 13.47 39.57
N ARG A 9 44.91 12.34 40.30
CA ARG A 9 45.57 11.04 40.00
C ARG A 9 45.42 10.02 41.17
N LYS A 10 45.81 8.74 40.93
CA LYS A 10 46.25 7.68 41.90
C LYS A 10 45.15 7.04 42.76
N LYS A 11 45.25 5.79 43.25
CA LYS A 11 46.16 4.60 43.08
C LYS A 11 45.28 3.37 43.40
N LEU A 12 45.34 2.17 42.80
CA LEU A 12 46.40 1.31 42.23
C LEU A 12 47.20 0.46 43.26
N GLN A 13 46.84 -0.83 43.30
CA GLN A 13 47.67 -2.02 43.52
C GLN A 13 47.16 -3.10 42.51
N LEU A 14 47.95 -3.65 41.56
CA LEU A 14 49.03 -4.66 41.68
C LEU A 14 48.44 -6.07 41.91
N LEU A 15 48.78 -7.17 41.21
CA LEU A 15 49.84 -7.58 40.23
C LEU A 15 49.25 -8.67 39.27
N ALA A 16 49.85 -9.18 38.18
CA ALA A 16 51.14 -8.97 37.50
C ALA A 16 51.12 -9.50 36.03
N ILE A 17 51.93 -8.87 35.15
CA ILE A 17 52.79 -9.45 34.09
C ILE A 17 52.14 -10.36 32.99
N GLY A 18 52.44 -10.21 31.68
CA GLY A 18 53.56 -9.49 31.02
C GLY A 18 53.26 -8.98 29.61
N THR A 19 54.25 -8.32 28.99
CA THR A 19 54.00 -7.24 28.01
C THR A 19 55.11 -7.07 26.94
N ILE A 20 54.76 -7.11 25.65
CA ILE A 20 55.54 -6.81 24.41
C ILE A 20 54.49 -6.47 23.31
N LEU A 21 54.43 -5.43 22.44
CA LEU A 21 55.28 -4.33 21.88
C LEU A 21 56.24 -4.69 20.74
N PHE A 22 56.27 -4.02 19.57
CA PHE A 22 55.52 -2.86 19.03
C PHE A 22 55.44 -2.97 17.48
N VAL A 23 54.40 -2.48 16.79
CA VAL A 23 54.37 -1.19 16.04
C VAL A 23 55.66 -0.92 15.23
N LEU A 24 55.66 -0.90 13.89
CA LEU A 24 55.36 0.28 13.06
C LEU A 24 55.04 -0.03 11.57
N VAL A 25 54.17 0.81 10.99
CA VAL A 25 54.14 1.43 9.63
C VAL A 25 55.09 0.91 8.52
N GLY A 26 54.56 0.75 7.30
CA GLY A 26 55.28 1.18 6.07
C GLY A 26 55.00 0.46 4.75
N ILE A 27 54.28 1.15 3.82
CA ILE A 27 54.39 1.13 2.34
C ILE A 27 54.32 -0.24 1.61
N GLY A 28 53.50 -0.32 0.54
CA GLY A 28 53.19 -1.57 -0.15
C GLY A 28 54.15 -2.02 -1.26
N SER A 29 54.20 -3.33 -1.49
CA SER A 29 54.66 -3.96 -2.74
C SER A 29 53.83 -5.20 -3.08
N LYS A 30 54.09 -5.84 -4.22
CA LYS A 30 53.27 -6.92 -4.81
C LYS A 30 53.83 -8.33 -4.51
N LYS A 31 52.96 -9.34 -4.69
CA LYS A 31 53.19 -10.80 -4.65
C LYS A 31 53.18 -11.45 -3.24
N PRO A 32 52.82 -12.75 -3.12
CA PRO A 32 52.42 -13.34 -1.85
C PRO A 32 53.62 -13.87 -1.04
N LEU A 33 53.49 -13.80 0.28
CA LEU A 33 54.42 -14.42 1.23
C LEU A 33 53.98 -15.86 1.50
N THR A 34 54.66 -16.82 0.86
CA THR A 34 54.53 -18.25 1.18
C THR A 34 55.10 -18.49 2.59
N MET A 35 54.23 -18.77 3.57
CA MET A 35 54.66 -18.91 4.96
C MET A 35 55.26 -20.29 5.20
N ILE A 36 56.59 -20.38 5.20
CA ILE A 36 57.32 -21.61 5.52
C ILE A 36 57.22 -21.86 7.03
N LEU A 37 56.36 -22.80 7.43
CA LEU A 37 56.29 -23.31 8.79
C LEU A 37 57.46 -24.26 9.04
N ILE A 38 58.51 -23.77 9.70
CA ILE A 38 59.59 -24.63 10.24
C ILE A 38 59.02 -25.40 11.43
N ALA A 39 58.57 -26.63 11.18
CA ALA A 39 58.18 -27.55 12.24
C ALA A 39 59.42 -27.98 13.04
N ARG A 40 59.38 -27.80 14.37
CA ARG A 40 60.30 -28.46 15.31
C ARG A 40 59.47 -29.36 16.23
N ASN A 41 59.93 -30.60 16.40
CA ASN A 41 59.14 -31.67 17.02
C ASN A 41 58.79 -31.39 18.49
N ILE A 42 57.49 -31.39 18.79
CA ILE A 42 56.94 -31.91 20.04
C ILE A 42 55.81 -32.87 19.62
N ASN A 43 55.85 -34.11 20.13
CA ASN A 43 54.83 -35.12 19.84
C ASN A 43 53.73 -35.10 20.91
N SER A 44 52.53 -34.62 20.54
CA SER A 44 51.27 -35.25 20.94
C SER A 44 50.19 -34.91 19.91
N SER A 45 49.19 -35.79 19.75
CA SER A 45 48.33 -35.81 18.55
C SER A 45 46.95 -35.15 18.72
N GLN A 46 46.66 -34.49 19.85
CA GLN A 46 45.29 -34.03 20.17
C GLN A 46 44.97 -32.57 19.82
N GLU A 47 45.92 -31.62 19.91
CA GLU A 47 45.58 -30.18 19.77
C GLU A 47 45.23 -29.75 18.33
N LYS A 48 45.72 -30.45 17.30
CA LYS A 48 45.44 -30.09 15.89
C LYS A 48 43.97 -30.29 15.49
N SER A 49 43.21 -31.15 16.17
CA SER A 49 41.78 -31.34 15.89
C SER A 49 40.97 -30.11 16.26
N TRP A 50 41.20 -29.57 17.46
CA TRP A 50 40.41 -28.45 18.03
C TRP A 50 40.55 -27.17 17.20
N CYS A 51 41.75 -26.89 16.71
CA CYS A 51 42.00 -25.68 15.91
C CYS A 51 41.29 -25.74 14.54
N LEU A 52 41.25 -26.90 13.89
CA LEU A 52 40.54 -27.07 12.61
C LEU A 52 39.02 -26.95 12.82
N GLN A 53 38.50 -27.58 13.86
CA GLN A 53 37.07 -27.64 14.18
C GLN A 53 36.50 -26.25 14.58
N CYS A 54 37.27 -25.44 15.32
CA CYS A 54 36.92 -24.04 15.59
C CYS A 54 36.91 -23.17 14.32
N VAL A 55 37.81 -23.41 13.36
CA VAL A 55 37.83 -22.68 12.09
C VAL A 55 36.65 -23.07 11.20
N THR A 56 36.32 -24.36 11.08
CA THR A 56 35.14 -24.79 10.31
C THR A 56 33.86 -24.23 10.91
N MET A 57 33.67 -24.31 12.23
CA MET A 57 32.51 -23.71 12.91
C MET A 57 32.42 -22.19 12.73
N ALA A 58 33.56 -21.48 12.67
CA ALA A 58 33.58 -20.04 12.40
C ALA A 58 33.21 -19.72 10.95
N GLU A 59 33.74 -20.45 9.96
CA GLU A 59 33.36 -20.28 8.56
C GLU A 59 31.91 -20.65 8.29
N GLU A 60 31.43 -21.72 8.89
CA GLU A 60 30.06 -22.21 8.81
C GLU A 60 29.09 -21.19 9.40
N LYS A 61 29.37 -20.67 10.60
CA LYS A 61 28.60 -19.57 11.20
C LYS A 61 28.63 -18.30 10.36
N VAL A 62 29.72 -18.00 9.65
CA VAL A 62 29.77 -16.87 8.69
C VAL A 62 28.96 -17.17 7.41
N LYS A 63 28.88 -18.44 6.96
CA LYS A 63 28.03 -18.89 5.84
C LYS A 63 26.55 -18.81 6.21
N LEU A 64 26.13 -19.32 7.38
CA LEU A 64 24.76 -19.20 7.93
C LEU A 64 24.31 -17.74 8.00
N ASN A 65 25.09 -16.87 8.65
CA ASN A 65 24.80 -15.42 8.72
C ASN A 65 24.71 -14.74 7.33
N SER A 66 25.36 -15.30 6.30
CA SER A 66 25.26 -14.83 4.91
C SER A 66 23.98 -15.34 4.23
N ILE A 67 23.57 -16.57 4.52
CA ILE A 67 22.34 -17.20 4.02
C ILE A 67 21.10 -16.58 4.66
N GLU A 68 21.01 -16.48 5.99
CA GLU A 68 19.92 -15.83 6.72
C GLU A 68 19.70 -14.39 6.21
N ARG A 69 20.79 -13.65 5.98
CA ARG A 69 20.74 -12.29 5.42
C ARG A 69 20.24 -12.26 3.98
N ARG A 70 20.59 -13.26 3.15
CA ARG A 70 20.06 -13.40 1.76
C ARG A 70 18.58 -13.77 1.77
N LEU A 71 18.17 -14.75 2.57
CA LEU A 71 16.77 -15.15 2.75
C LEU A 71 15.93 -13.97 3.28
N THR A 72 16.44 -13.20 4.24
CA THR A 72 15.80 -11.97 4.73
C THR A 72 15.64 -10.91 3.64
N VAL A 73 16.60 -10.78 2.71
CA VAL A 73 16.47 -9.88 1.54
C VAL A 73 15.46 -10.44 0.55
N ALA A 74 15.45 -11.75 0.29
CA ALA A 74 14.47 -12.41 -0.57
C ALA A 74 13.04 -12.26 -0.02
N ARG A 75 12.82 -12.49 1.28
CA ARG A 75 11.54 -12.22 1.98
C ARG A 75 11.06 -10.79 1.76
N LYS A 76 11.95 -9.80 1.94
CA LYS A 76 11.65 -8.37 1.69
C LYS A 76 11.35 -8.06 0.22
N LYS A 77 11.96 -8.78 -0.72
CA LYS A 77 11.68 -8.66 -2.17
C LYS A 77 10.34 -9.30 -2.54
N LEU A 78 10.04 -10.49 -2.03
CA LEU A 78 8.77 -11.19 -2.21
C LEU A 78 7.61 -10.40 -1.60
N ILE A 79 7.71 -9.91 -0.35
CA ILE A 79 6.70 -9.02 0.25
C ILE A 79 6.47 -7.76 -0.61
N LYS A 80 7.53 -7.16 -1.18
CA LYS A 80 7.36 -6.04 -2.11
C LYS A 80 6.70 -6.46 -3.43
N ALA A 81 7.00 -7.65 -3.95
CA ALA A 81 6.38 -8.19 -5.16
C ALA A 81 4.88 -8.48 -4.93
N TYR A 82 4.49 -9.06 -3.79
CA TYR A 82 3.10 -9.30 -3.38
C TYR A 82 2.26 -8.01 -3.45
N ARG A 83 2.79 -6.91 -2.88
CA ARG A 83 2.12 -5.59 -2.87
C ARG A 83 2.05 -4.92 -4.24
N LEU A 84 2.93 -5.29 -5.17
CA LEU A 84 2.95 -4.76 -6.54
C LEU A 84 2.15 -5.62 -7.53
N ALA A 85 2.01 -6.91 -7.25
CA ALA A 85 1.25 -7.88 -8.01
C ALA A 85 -0.19 -7.41 -8.26
N ARG A 86 -0.68 -7.63 -9.48
CA ARG A 86 -2.07 -7.31 -9.84
C ARG A 86 -2.98 -8.53 -9.67
N SER A 87 -2.58 -9.71 -10.14
CA SER A 87 -3.40 -10.93 -9.98
C SER A 87 -3.27 -11.56 -8.59
N ALA A 88 -4.37 -12.11 -8.05
CA ALA A 88 -4.35 -12.91 -6.84
C ALA A 88 -3.59 -14.24 -7.05
N GLU A 89 -3.53 -14.78 -8.26
CA GLU A 89 -2.60 -15.86 -8.64
C GLU A 89 -1.14 -15.47 -8.34
N THR A 90 -0.70 -14.29 -8.79
CA THR A 90 0.66 -13.80 -8.50
C THR A 90 0.84 -13.56 -6.99
N ARG A 91 -0.19 -13.05 -6.29
CA ARG A 91 -0.16 -12.90 -4.82
C ARG A 91 -0.01 -14.25 -4.12
N LYS A 92 -0.78 -15.27 -4.53
CA LYS A 92 -0.74 -16.64 -4.00
C LYS A 92 0.63 -17.28 -4.21
N LEU A 93 1.14 -17.33 -5.45
CA LEU A 93 2.48 -17.89 -5.74
C LEU A 93 3.60 -17.21 -4.93
N ILE A 94 3.45 -15.91 -4.66
CA ILE A 94 4.39 -15.15 -3.82
C ILE A 94 4.20 -15.46 -2.32
N ARG A 95 2.97 -15.70 -1.82
CA ARG A 95 2.76 -16.25 -0.46
C ARG A 95 3.38 -17.63 -0.36
N ASP A 96 3.11 -18.53 -1.29
CA ASP A 96 3.57 -19.91 -1.24
C ASP A 96 5.12 -19.93 -1.21
N SER A 97 5.76 -19.06 -2.01
CA SER A 97 7.19 -18.77 -1.96
C SER A 97 7.67 -18.15 -0.63
N LEU A 98 6.88 -17.30 0.01
CA LEU A 98 7.17 -16.72 1.33
C LEU A 98 7.05 -17.76 2.45
N HIS A 99 6.06 -18.64 2.40
CA HIS A 99 5.82 -19.67 3.40
C HIS A 99 6.95 -20.71 3.39
N LEU A 100 7.32 -21.21 2.20
CA LEU A 100 8.51 -22.07 2.02
C LEU A 100 9.78 -21.39 2.57
N LEU A 101 10.00 -20.12 2.24
CA LEU A 101 11.14 -19.35 2.73
C LEU A 101 11.06 -19.04 4.25
N GLU A 102 9.89 -19.13 4.88
CA GLU A 102 9.71 -19.00 6.32
C GLU A 102 9.88 -20.32 7.08
N LEU A 103 9.70 -21.48 6.42
CA LEU A 103 10.14 -22.78 6.92
C LEU A 103 11.68 -22.84 6.93
N GLU A 104 12.33 -22.49 5.81
CA GLU A 104 13.79 -22.37 5.69
C GLU A 104 14.42 -21.43 6.75
N LEU A 105 13.74 -20.32 7.08
CA LEU A 105 14.16 -19.39 8.14
C LEU A 105 13.88 -19.86 9.58
N LYS A 106 13.14 -20.96 9.78
CA LYS A 106 12.90 -21.59 11.09
C LYS A 106 13.84 -22.76 11.37
N ILE A 107 14.25 -23.51 10.34
CA ILE A 107 15.10 -24.71 10.47
C ILE A 107 16.43 -24.41 11.18
N ASP A 108 16.98 -23.20 11.05
CA ASP A 108 18.20 -22.73 11.75
C ASP A 108 17.99 -22.45 13.27
N LYS A 109 16.90 -22.97 13.87
CA LYS A 109 16.57 -22.90 15.30
C LYS A 109 16.03 -24.22 15.87
N THR A 110 16.79 -25.30 15.71
CA THR A 110 16.72 -26.52 16.54
C THR A 110 15.32 -27.14 16.71
N GLU A 111 14.72 -27.62 15.62
CA GLU A 111 13.50 -28.46 15.68
C GLU A 111 13.50 -29.58 14.61
N ASP A 112 14.69 -30.00 14.17
CA ASP A 112 14.94 -30.99 13.12
C ASP A 112 14.77 -32.45 13.61
N THR A 113 13.75 -32.71 14.44
CA THR A 113 13.50 -34.04 15.05
C THR A 113 12.02 -34.43 15.22
N GLN A 114 11.07 -33.59 14.80
CA GLN A 114 9.63 -33.88 14.93
C GLN A 114 8.89 -34.11 13.60
N LEU A 115 9.27 -33.40 12.53
CA LEU A 115 8.54 -33.36 11.25
C LEU A 115 8.44 -34.68 10.45
N THR A 116 9.08 -35.77 10.89
CA THR A 116 8.99 -37.11 10.29
C THR A 116 8.21 -38.13 11.12
N ASN A 117 7.80 -37.81 12.35
CA ASN A 117 7.13 -38.77 13.25
C ASN A 117 5.63 -38.52 13.44
N GLU A 118 5.14 -37.29 13.24
CA GLU A 118 3.73 -36.94 13.51
C GLU A 118 2.76 -37.49 12.45
N ALA A 119 3.23 -37.68 11.21
CA ALA A 119 2.44 -38.15 10.08
C ALA A 119 1.94 -39.62 10.18
N GLN A 120 2.27 -40.35 11.25
CA GLN A 120 1.85 -41.74 11.47
C GLN A 120 1.20 -42.02 12.84
N ASN A 121 0.92 -41.01 13.66
CA ASN A 121 0.35 -41.25 15.01
C ASN A 121 -0.60 -40.16 15.56
N SER A 122 -1.19 -39.31 14.70
CA SER A 122 -2.24 -38.40 15.15
C SER A 122 -3.57 -39.14 15.41
N THR A 123 -3.88 -39.43 16.68
CA THR A 123 -5.22 -39.85 17.15
C THR A 123 -6.21 -38.68 17.27
N GLU A 124 -5.85 -37.53 16.70
CA GLU A 124 -6.63 -36.30 16.73
C GLU A 124 -7.79 -36.35 15.73
N ARG A 125 -9.00 -36.02 16.18
CA ARG A 125 -10.20 -36.04 15.35
C ARG A 125 -10.13 -34.97 14.27
N LYS A 126 -10.52 -35.32 13.03
CA LYS A 126 -10.68 -34.33 11.97
C LYS A 126 -11.67 -33.23 12.39
N GLU A 127 -11.45 -31.99 11.94
CA GLU A 127 -12.45 -30.92 12.09
C GLU A 127 -13.58 -31.04 11.06
N VAL A 128 -13.26 -31.61 9.90
CA VAL A 128 -14.17 -31.78 8.76
C VAL A 128 -14.04 -33.15 8.15
N CYS A 129 -15.14 -33.64 7.59
CA CYS A 129 -15.11 -34.80 6.72
C CYS A 129 -14.97 -34.40 5.25
N ASP A 130 -14.47 -35.32 4.45
CA ASP A 130 -14.16 -35.08 3.04
C ASP A 130 -15.46 -35.09 2.18
N GLU A 131 -15.43 -34.39 1.05
CA GLU A 131 -16.59 -34.18 0.15
C GLU A 131 -16.36 -34.90 -1.18
N TYR A 132 -17.42 -35.43 -1.79
CA TYR A 132 -17.39 -36.06 -3.10
C TYR A 132 -18.57 -35.63 -3.97
N TRP A 133 -18.37 -35.72 -5.29
CA TRP A 133 -19.42 -35.61 -6.30
C TRP A 133 -20.04 -36.99 -6.49
N GLY A 134 -21.34 -37.13 -6.22
CA GLY A 134 -22.12 -38.34 -6.45
C GLY A 134 -23.16 -38.16 -7.56
N ASP A 135 -23.79 -39.25 -7.98
CA ASP A 135 -24.83 -39.23 -9.01
C ASP A 135 -26.10 -38.50 -8.53
N PRO A 136 -26.79 -37.71 -9.39
CA PRO A 136 -28.08 -37.10 -9.08
C PRO A 136 -29.11 -38.14 -8.62
N GLN A 137 -30.03 -37.74 -7.72
CA GLN A 137 -31.11 -38.62 -7.27
C GLN A 137 -32.35 -38.41 -8.14
N GLU A 138 -32.78 -39.48 -8.80
CA GLU A 138 -33.96 -39.49 -9.69
C GLU A 138 -35.22 -39.05 -8.92
N GLY A 139 -35.87 -37.99 -9.41
CA GLY A 139 -37.08 -37.42 -8.78
C GLY A 139 -36.84 -36.34 -7.72
N HIS A 140 -35.58 -36.02 -7.37
CA HIS A 140 -35.24 -34.87 -6.53
C HIS A 140 -34.93 -33.61 -7.37
N VAL A 141 -34.77 -32.46 -6.71
CA VAL A 141 -34.25 -31.25 -7.35
C VAL A 141 -32.76 -31.46 -7.65
N ASP A 142 -32.40 -31.54 -8.93
CA ASP A 142 -31.13 -32.08 -9.43
C ASP A 142 -29.85 -31.50 -8.77
N PHE A 143 -29.88 -30.24 -8.32
CA PHE A 143 -28.70 -29.56 -7.80
C PHE A 143 -28.46 -29.76 -6.29
N GLU A 144 -29.45 -30.18 -5.50
CA GLU A 144 -29.33 -30.24 -4.03
C GLU A 144 -28.56 -31.49 -3.53
N HIS A 145 -28.56 -32.58 -4.30
CA HIS A 145 -28.16 -33.91 -3.79
C HIS A 145 -26.86 -34.46 -4.43
N VAL A 146 -26.13 -33.65 -5.21
CA VAL A 146 -24.95 -34.06 -5.99
C VAL A 146 -23.66 -34.03 -5.17
N TYR A 147 -23.38 -32.92 -4.47
CA TYR A 147 -22.27 -32.86 -3.51
C TYR A 147 -22.67 -33.55 -2.22
N ARG A 148 -21.84 -34.49 -1.75
CA ARG A 148 -22.10 -35.28 -0.54
C ARG A 148 -20.87 -35.34 0.35
N THR A 149 -21.08 -35.37 1.66
CA THR A 149 -20.00 -35.55 2.64
C THR A 149 -19.83 -37.04 2.95
N ILE A 150 -18.58 -37.52 3.00
CA ILE A 150 -18.25 -38.88 3.44
C ILE A 150 -18.35 -38.91 4.98
N PRO A 151 -19.17 -39.77 5.62
CA PRO A 151 -19.24 -39.81 7.08
C PRO A 151 -17.90 -40.17 7.72
N CYS A 152 -17.48 -39.41 8.75
CA CYS A 152 -16.23 -39.62 9.47
C CYS A 152 -16.37 -39.22 10.95
N ASP A 153 -15.49 -39.75 11.82
CA ASP A 153 -15.41 -39.28 13.21
C ASP A 153 -14.70 -37.92 13.25
N ARG A 154 -15.47 -36.87 13.57
CA ARG A 154 -15.01 -35.48 13.58
C ARG A 154 -15.40 -34.74 14.84
N ILE A 155 -14.70 -33.63 15.09
CA ILE A 155 -15.08 -32.69 16.15
C ILE A 155 -16.46 -32.09 15.80
N PRO A 156 -17.45 -32.08 16.73
CA PRO A 156 -18.75 -31.46 16.49
C PRO A 156 -18.64 -29.98 16.15
N ILE A 157 -19.43 -29.51 15.19
CA ILE A 157 -19.39 -28.11 14.73
C ILE A 157 -19.65 -27.11 15.88
N THR A 158 -20.46 -27.49 16.86
CA THR A 158 -20.76 -26.72 18.08
C THR A 158 -19.54 -26.44 18.96
N HIS A 159 -18.46 -27.22 18.83
CA HIS A 159 -17.18 -26.98 19.49
C HIS A 159 -16.19 -26.19 18.60
N LEU A 160 -16.42 -26.15 17.29
CA LEU A 160 -15.56 -25.49 16.30
C LEU A 160 -15.99 -24.05 16.00
N VAL A 161 -17.30 -23.76 16.00
CA VAL A 161 -17.89 -22.51 15.51
C VAL A 161 -18.85 -21.90 16.54
N GLU A 162 -18.69 -20.59 16.79
CA GLU A 162 -19.70 -19.74 17.44
C GLU A 162 -20.19 -18.71 16.40
N ILE A 163 -21.49 -18.40 16.40
CA ILE A 163 -22.06 -17.39 15.50
C ILE A 163 -22.17 -16.05 16.24
N LEU A 164 -21.60 -14.99 15.68
CA LEU A 164 -21.71 -13.62 16.18
C LEU A 164 -22.72 -12.86 15.32
N ILE A 165 -23.75 -12.27 15.92
CA ILE A 165 -24.74 -11.43 15.22
C ILE A 165 -24.93 -10.08 15.92
N TYR A 166 -25.37 -9.11 15.12
CA TYR A 166 -25.82 -7.80 15.57
C TYR A 166 -27.22 -7.56 15.03
N ALA A 167 -28.11 -6.93 15.80
CA ALA A 167 -29.49 -6.61 15.41
C ALA A 167 -29.92 -5.18 15.81
N GLU A 168 -30.89 -4.64 15.08
CA GLU A 168 -31.47 -3.31 15.30
C GLU A 168 -32.70 -3.31 16.24
N SER A 169 -33.22 -4.49 16.57
CA SER A 169 -34.28 -4.73 17.56
C SER A 169 -34.22 -6.18 18.07
N CYS A 170 -34.89 -6.47 19.19
CA CYS A 170 -35.02 -7.84 19.69
C CYS A 170 -35.72 -8.74 18.68
N MET A 171 -36.87 -8.30 18.15
CA MET A 171 -37.64 -9.05 17.14
C MET A 171 -36.82 -9.48 15.92
N GLN A 172 -35.91 -8.62 15.42
CA GLN A 172 -35.02 -8.97 14.30
C GLN A 172 -33.99 -10.04 14.72
N GLY A 173 -33.43 -9.91 15.91
CA GLY A 173 -32.45 -10.84 16.47
C GLY A 173 -33.02 -12.21 16.79
N GLU A 174 -34.18 -12.25 17.46
CA GLU A 174 -34.94 -13.46 17.79
C GLU A 174 -35.32 -14.23 16.54
N HIS A 175 -35.89 -13.56 15.53
CA HIS A 175 -36.18 -14.17 14.24
C HIS A 175 -34.93 -14.86 13.69
N LEU A 176 -33.82 -14.12 13.56
CA LEU A 176 -32.58 -14.68 13.02
C LEU A 176 -32.04 -15.86 13.84
N VAL A 177 -32.15 -15.83 15.17
CA VAL A 177 -31.78 -16.96 16.05
C VAL A 177 -32.65 -18.19 15.79
N HIS A 178 -33.97 -18.04 15.64
CA HIS A 178 -34.86 -19.15 15.28
C HIS A 178 -34.51 -19.73 13.90
N ARG A 179 -34.21 -18.88 12.92
CA ARG A 179 -33.79 -19.31 11.58
C ARG A 179 -32.44 -20.05 11.60
N ILE A 180 -31.47 -19.59 12.38
CA ILE A 180 -30.20 -20.30 12.62
C ILE A 180 -30.47 -21.68 13.23
N ARG A 181 -31.30 -21.78 14.27
CA ARG A 181 -31.59 -23.05 14.96
C ARG A 181 -32.37 -24.06 14.12
N ALA A 182 -33.12 -23.60 13.11
CA ALA A 182 -33.77 -24.50 12.16
C ALA A 182 -32.76 -25.27 11.29
N VAL A 183 -31.49 -24.85 11.25
CA VAL A 183 -30.38 -25.51 10.54
C VAL A 183 -29.34 -26.09 11.51
N TYR A 184 -28.99 -25.35 12.55
CA TYR A 184 -28.00 -25.73 13.57
C TYR A 184 -28.59 -25.56 14.98
N PRO A 185 -29.33 -26.55 15.52
CA PRO A 185 -30.09 -26.39 16.77
C PRO A 185 -29.26 -26.00 18.00
N ASP A 186 -28.07 -26.58 18.13
CA ASP A 186 -27.24 -26.51 19.34
C ASP A 186 -26.01 -25.58 19.22
N ILE A 187 -25.95 -24.73 18.19
CA ILE A 187 -24.79 -23.84 17.98
C ILE A 187 -24.82 -22.64 18.93
N SER A 188 -23.65 -22.27 19.47
CA SER A 188 -23.51 -21.09 20.35
C SER A 188 -23.70 -19.80 19.55
N ILE A 189 -24.50 -18.87 20.08
CA ILE A 189 -24.78 -17.58 19.42
C ILE A 189 -24.53 -16.41 20.39
N GLN A 190 -23.76 -15.43 19.95
CA GLN A 190 -23.56 -14.15 20.63
C GLN A 190 -24.32 -13.06 19.87
N MET A 191 -25.22 -12.36 20.54
CA MET A 191 -26.08 -11.34 19.93
C MET A 191 -25.89 -9.98 20.58
N ALA A 192 -25.48 -8.98 19.81
CA ALA A 192 -25.61 -7.57 20.20
C ALA A 192 -26.94 -7.01 19.67
N VAL A 193 -27.64 -6.22 20.48
CA VAL A 193 -28.89 -5.56 20.10
C VAL A 193 -28.80 -4.07 20.37
N THR A 194 -29.16 -3.27 19.37
CA THR A 194 -29.42 -1.83 19.53
C THR A 194 -30.78 -1.68 20.23
N PRO A 195 -30.87 -1.18 21.47
CA PRO A 195 -32.15 -1.10 22.15
C PRO A 195 -32.96 0.10 21.63
N GLN A 196 -34.21 -0.14 21.28
CA GLN A 196 -35.23 0.90 21.46
C GLN A 196 -35.58 0.98 22.95
N GLU A 197 -35.99 2.14 23.44
CA GLU A 197 -36.27 2.31 24.86
C GLU A 197 -37.38 1.34 25.31
N SER A 198 -37.09 0.57 26.38
CA SER A 198 -37.93 -0.49 26.97
C SER A 198 -38.12 -1.82 26.22
N GLU A 199 -37.44 -2.07 25.08
CA GLU A 199 -37.44 -3.41 24.46
C GLU A 199 -36.56 -4.40 25.27
N VAL A 200 -37.10 -5.59 25.57
CA VAL A 200 -36.39 -6.69 26.26
C VAL A 200 -36.61 -7.98 25.46
N CYS A 201 -35.52 -8.68 25.11
CA CYS A 201 -35.60 -9.82 24.21
C CYS A 201 -35.98 -11.12 24.95
N GLU A 202 -36.53 -12.09 24.22
CA GLU A 202 -36.80 -13.43 24.74
C GLU A 202 -35.54 -14.16 25.25
N VAL A 203 -35.72 -15.00 26.28
CA VAL A 203 -34.62 -15.76 26.90
C VAL A 203 -34.34 -17.03 26.10
N LEU A 204 -33.61 -16.88 25.00
CA LEU A 204 -33.27 -17.97 24.08
C LEU A 204 -32.09 -18.82 24.61
N ASN A 205 -32.38 -19.99 25.18
CA ASN A 205 -31.38 -20.91 25.78
C ASN A 205 -30.16 -21.15 24.86
N GLY A 206 -28.95 -20.80 25.30
CA GLY A 206 -27.71 -20.92 24.49
C GLY A 206 -27.37 -19.70 23.62
N VAL A 207 -28.17 -18.62 23.66
CA VAL A 207 -27.80 -17.30 23.14
C VAL A 207 -27.40 -16.40 24.30
N GLN A 208 -26.34 -15.63 24.12
CA GLN A 208 -25.94 -14.57 25.05
C GLN A 208 -26.22 -13.19 24.40
N ILE A 209 -27.08 -12.40 25.05
CA ILE A 209 -27.59 -11.12 24.52
C ILE A 209 -26.88 -9.93 25.20
N HIS A 210 -26.39 -8.98 24.41
CA HIS A 210 -25.68 -7.77 24.84
C HIS A 210 -26.43 -6.52 24.38
N TYR A 211 -27.16 -5.91 25.31
CA TYR A 211 -27.93 -4.69 25.09
C TYR A 211 -27.06 -3.43 25.11
N GLY A 212 -27.52 -2.38 24.42
CA GLY A 212 -26.93 -1.03 24.50
C GLY A 212 -25.61 -0.86 23.77
N LEU A 213 -25.21 -1.83 22.93
CA LEU A 213 -23.99 -1.77 22.15
C LEU A 213 -24.29 -1.18 20.76
N LYS A 214 -23.48 -0.23 20.30
CA LYS A 214 -23.47 0.25 18.91
C LYS A 214 -22.79 -0.78 17.99
N ASP A 215 -23.13 -0.78 16.71
CA ASP A 215 -22.35 -1.51 15.70
C ASP A 215 -20.99 -0.82 15.53
N ALA A 216 -19.92 -1.46 16.01
CA ALA A 216 -18.56 -0.94 16.00
C ALA A 216 -17.55 -2.06 16.26
N ALA A 217 -16.28 -1.86 15.89
CA ALA A 217 -15.25 -2.88 16.05
C ALA A 217 -15.14 -3.44 17.49
N SER A 218 -15.27 -2.58 18.50
CA SER A 218 -15.27 -2.95 19.93
C SER A 218 -16.41 -3.90 20.32
N THR A 219 -17.61 -3.71 19.77
CA THR A 219 -18.76 -4.60 19.99
C THR A 219 -18.50 -5.99 19.43
N TRP A 220 -18.00 -6.08 18.20
CA TRP A 220 -17.68 -7.36 17.56
C TRP A 220 -16.53 -8.10 18.26
N ILE A 221 -15.52 -7.38 18.76
CA ILE A 221 -14.46 -7.98 19.60
C ILE A 221 -15.07 -8.56 20.88
N ARG A 222 -15.91 -7.78 21.58
CA ARG A 222 -16.59 -8.22 22.81
C ARG A 222 -17.46 -9.46 22.58
N LEU A 223 -18.21 -9.54 21.47
CA LEU A 223 -18.96 -10.76 21.12
C LEU A 223 -18.02 -11.97 20.98
N SER A 224 -16.81 -11.78 20.44
CA SER A 224 -15.80 -12.84 20.29
C SER A 224 -14.98 -13.19 21.55
N ASP A 225 -15.27 -12.60 22.72
CA ASP A 225 -14.54 -12.85 23.97
C ASP A 225 -15.03 -14.06 24.78
N PHE A 226 -16.25 -14.55 24.55
CA PHE A 226 -16.92 -15.46 25.49
C PHE A 226 -16.58 -16.95 25.34
N GLN A 227 -16.68 -17.51 24.13
CA GLN A 227 -16.40 -18.94 23.90
C GLN A 227 -14.96 -19.19 23.42
N SER A 228 -14.49 -20.42 23.63
CA SER A 228 -13.16 -20.89 23.23
C SER A 228 -13.10 -21.53 21.84
N THR A 229 -14.20 -21.52 21.06
CA THR A 229 -14.23 -22.17 19.73
C THR A 229 -13.17 -21.58 18.79
N LYS A 230 -12.55 -22.44 17.97
CA LYS A 230 -11.45 -22.09 17.05
C LYS A 230 -11.88 -21.05 16.01
N TYR A 231 -13.10 -21.18 15.51
CA TYR A 231 -13.67 -20.33 14.47
C TYR A 231 -14.91 -19.58 14.96
N ILE A 232 -15.22 -18.48 14.27
CA ILE A 232 -16.45 -17.71 14.44
C ILE A 232 -17.06 -17.39 13.08
N LEU A 233 -18.39 -17.44 12.98
CA LEU A 233 -19.13 -16.86 11.85
C LEU A 233 -19.52 -15.43 12.23
N VAL A 234 -19.07 -14.46 11.43
CA VAL A 234 -19.40 -13.04 11.58
C VAL A 234 -20.66 -12.74 10.77
N GLY A 235 -21.83 -12.91 11.39
CA GLY A 235 -23.17 -12.73 10.81
C GLY A 235 -23.59 -11.26 10.63
N ARG A 236 -22.68 -10.40 10.16
CA ARG A 236 -22.99 -8.99 9.85
C ARG A 236 -24.06 -8.88 8.76
N ASN A 237 -24.97 -7.92 8.91
CA ASN A 237 -26.10 -7.62 8.00
C ASN A 237 -27.05 -8.78 7.69
N MET A 238 -26.86 -9.94 8.30
CA MET A 238 -27.68 -11.13 8.11
C MET A 238 -29.09 -10.90 8.69
N VAL A 239 -30.13 -11.35 7.97
CA VAL A 239 -31.54 -11.15 8.36
C VAL A 239 -32.38 -12.44 8.31
N GLU A 240 -31.88 -13.44 7.60
CA GLU A 240 -32.49 -14.76 7.38
C GLU A 240 -31.35 -15.80 7.29
N PHE A 241 -31.64 -17.06 7.61
CA PHE A 241 -30.64 -18.13 7.64
C PHE A 241 -31.23 -19.45 7.16
N THR A 242 -30.61 -20.05 6.14
CA THR A 242 -31.10 -21.26 5.46
C THR A 242 -29.97 -22.29 5.36
N HIS A 243 -30.30 -23.53 4.99
CA HIS A 243 -29.30 -24.61 4.88
C HIS A 243 -28.22 -24.32 3.82
N TYR A 244 -28.50 -23.44 2.85
CA TYR A 244 -27.54 -22.96 1.85
C TYR A 244 -26.35 -22.19 2.45
N ALA A 245 -26.40 -21.81 3.74
CA ALA A 245 -25.27 -21.18 4.43
C ALA A 245 -24.13 -22.16 4.78
N ASP A 246 -24.31 -23.47 4.54
CA ASP A 246 -23.43 -24.62 4.86
C ASP A 246 -22.08 -24.27 5.54
N LEU A 247 -22.10 -24.23 6.87
CA LEU A 247 -20.91 -23.98 7.68
C LEU A 247 -19.87 -25.11 7.57
N ASP A 248 -20.31 -26.33 7.25
CA ASP A 248 -19.39 -27.44 7.04
C ASP A 248 -18.63 -27.27 5.71
N ARG A 249 -19.30 -26.76 4.65
CA ARG A 249 -18.65 -26.33 3.41
C ARG A 249 -17.60 -25.27 3.68
N MET A 250 -17.94 -24.25 4.49
CA MET A 250 -17.00 -23.18 4.85
C MET A 250 -15.77 -23.73 5.59
N LEU A 251 -15.95 -24.67 6.53
CA LEU A 251 -14.86 -25.34 7.23
C LEU A 251 -14.03 -26.26 6.31
N ARG A 252 -14.67 -26.97 5.36
CA ARG A 252 -14.00 -27.84 4.35
C ARG A 252 -13.09 -27.00 3.46
N VAL A 253 -13.58 -25.87 2.96
CA VAL A 253 -12.82 -24.92 2.14
C VAL A 253 -11.69 -24.29 2.95
N MET A 254 -11.94 -23.86 4.19
CA MET A 254 -10.93 -23.23 5.04
C MET A 254 -9.73 -24.15 5.30
N ASN A 255 -9.99 -25.42 5.65
CA ASN A 255 -8.94 -26.40 5.90
C ASN A 255 -8.23 -26.87 4.62
N SER A 256 -8.97 -27.17 3.54
CA SER A 256 -8.37 -27.76 2.33
C SER A 256 -7.66 -26.74 1.41
N LEU A 257 -8.12 -25.49 1.35
CA LEU A 257 -7.43 -24.41 0.62
C LEU A 257 -6.42 -23.63 1.47
N GLN A 258 -6.35 -23.91 2.78
CA GLN A 258 -5.52 -23.21 3.77
C GLN A 258 -5.70 -21.68 3.69
N VAL A 259 -6.96 -21.25 3.65
CA VAL A 259 -7.37 -19.83 3.55
C VAL A 259 -7.74 -19.26 4.91
N ASP A 260 -7.59 -17.95 5.03
CA ASP A 260 -7.67 -17.24 6.31
C ASP A 260 -9.11 -16.82 6.67
N VAL A 261 -9.93 -16.59 5.64
CA VAL A 261 -11.34 -16.17 5.74
C VAL A 261 -12.16 -16.85 4.63
N VAL A 262 -13.35 -17.36 4.96
CA VAL A 262 -14.30 -17.91 3.97
C VAL A 262 -15.63 -17.16 4.09
N GLY A 263 -16.21 -16.75 2.97
CA GLY A 263 -17.55 -16.20 2.85
C GLY A 263 -18.34 -16.92 1.76
N GLY A 264 -19.52 -16.40 1.45
CA GLY A 264 -20.41 -16.96 0.42
C GLY A 264 -20.86 -15.93 -0.60
N ALA A 265 -21.68 -16.37 -1.54
CA ALA A 265 -22.62 -15.52 -2.24
C ALA A 265 -23.65 -14.91 -1.28
N VAL A 266 -24.36 -13.90 -1.76
CA VAL A 266 -25.27 -13.06 -1.00
C VAL A 266 -26.57 -12.89 -1.76
N ARG A 267 -27.71 -13.03 -1.06
CA ARG A 267 -29.04 -12.59 -1.51
C ARG A 267 -29.46 -11.38 -0.66
N LEU A 268 -29.87 -10.30 -1.32
CA LEU A 268 -30.51 -9.17 -0.64
C LEU A 268 -31.97 -9.51 -0.34
N GLU A 269 -32.41 -9.20 0.88
CA GLU A 269 -33.81 -9.28 1.29
C GLU A 269 -34.35 -7.87 1.58
N PRO A 270 -35.55 -7.50 1.08
CA PRO A 270 -36.53 -8.36 0.39
C PRO A 270 -36.38 -8.42 -1.14
N GLU A 271 -35.40 -7.74 -1.76
CA GLU A 271 -35.35 -7.56 -3.23
C GLU A 271 -34.99 -8.84 -4.01
N GLY A 272 -34.51 -9.89 -3.32
CA GLY A 272 -34.16 -11.18 -3.87
C GLY A 272 -32.95 -11.22 -4.80
N ARG A 273 -32.16 -10.15 -4.85
CA ARG A 273 -31.01 -9.98 -5.76
C ARG A 273 -29.82 -10.80 -5.27
N TRP A 274 -29.31 -11.70 -6.12
CA TRP A 274 -28.13 -12.52 -5.85
C TRP A 274 -26.84 -11.89 -6.39
N TYR A 275 -25.74 -11.98 -5.66
CA TYR A 275 -24.37 -11.72 -6.15
C TYR A 275 -23.32 -12.53 -5.40
N ALA A 276 -22.21 -12.86 -6.07
CA ALA A 276 -21.16 -13.77 -5.58
C ALA A 276 -20.30 -13.27 -4.39
N GLY A 277 -20.71 -12.21 -3.67
CA GLY A 277 -20.04 -11.68 -2.47
C GLY A 277 -18.61 -11.12 -2.61
N CYS A 278 -17.93 -11.37 -3.73
CA CYS A 278 -16.48 -11.19 -3.90
C CYS A 278 -16.08 -9.87 -4.56
N TYR A 279 -15.09 -9.19 -3.99
CA TYR A 279 -14.52 -7.95 -4.51
C TYR A 279 -13.00 -7.96 -4.46
N GLN A 280 -12.38 -7.34 -5.46
CA GLN A 280 -10.96 -6.99 -5.46
C GLN A 280 -10.74 -5.55 -5.00
N THR A 281 -9.58 -5.28 -4.39
CA THR A 281 -9.22 -3.94 -3.93
C THR A 281 -7.83 -3.51 -4.37
N ASN A 282 -7.64 -2.21 -4.63
CA ASN A 282 -6.37 -1.68 -5.12
C ASN A 282 -6.08 -0.31 -4.49
N VAL A 283 -4.97 -0.19 -3.76
CA VAL A 283 -4.54 1.06 -3.11
C VAL A 283 -3.32 1.61 -3.83
N ARG A 284 -3.50 2.62 -4.70
CA ARG A 284 -2.42 3.23 -5.50
C ARG A 284 -2.72 4.71 -5.76
N ASN A 285 -1.69 5.55 -5.82
CA ASN A 285 -1.77 6.98 -6.18
C ASN A 285 -2.93 7.71 -5.46
N PHE A 286 -2.96 7.63 -4.13
CA PHE A 286 -3.96 8.30 -3.28
C PHE A 286 -5.41 7.93 -3.60
N THR A 287 -5.60 6.78 -4.25
CA THR A 287 -6.90 6.22 -4.63
C THR A 287 -7.04 4.80 -4.08
N ILE A 288 -8.18 4.50 -3.45
CA ILE A 288 -8.64 3.11 -3.25
C ILE A 288 -9.64 2.79 -4.35
N ARG A 289 -9.46 1.69 -5.06
CA ARG A 289 -10.50 1.09 -5.92
C ARG A 289 -11.05 -0.17 -5.27
N ILE A 290 -12.37 -0.33 -5.28
CA ILE A 290 -13.08 -1.55 -4.87
C ILE A 290 -13.99 -1.95 -6.04
N GLN A 291 -13.78 -3.14 -6.61
CA GLN A 291 -14.50 -3.60 -7.79
C GLN A 291 -14.99 -5.06 -7.59
N PRO A 292 -16.19 -5.43 -8.07
CA PRO A 292 -16.67 -6.81 -7.97
C PRO A 292 -15.80 -7.77 -8.79
N GLY A 293 -15.74 -9.03 -8.36
CA GLY A 293 -15.07 -10.11 -9.08
C GLY A 293 -13.78 -10.60 -8.44
N HIS A 294 -13.06 -11.43 -9.20
CA HIS A 294 -11.84 -12.13 -8.82
C HIS A 294 -11.01 -12.44 -10.08
N ASP A 295 -9.78 -12.91 -9.89
CA ASP A 295 -8.88 -13.39 -10.95
C ASP A 295 -8.25 -14.77 -10.66
N LEU A 296 -8.66 -15.41 -9.56
CA LEU A 296 -8.33 -16.78 -9.19
C LEU A 296 -9.53 -17.41 -8.46
N SER A 297 -9.78 -18.68 -8.70
CA SER A 297 -10.78 -19.49 -7.98
C SER A 297 -10.29 -20.93 -7.77
N SER A 298 -10.87 -21.62 -6.79
CA SER A 298 -10.62 -23.03 -6.49
C SER A 298 -11.81 -23.61 -5.70
N GLN A 299 -12.18 -24.88 -5.96
CA GLN A 299 -13.33 -25.54 -5.31
C GLN A 299 -14.63 -24.70 -5.31
N SER A 300 -14.99 -24.08 -6.44
CA SER A 300 -16.14 -23.15 -6.57
C SER A 300 -16.04 -21.84 -5.76
N CYS A 301 -14.93 -21.61 -5.04
CA CYS A 301 -14.69 -20.40 -4.28
C CYS A 301 -13.72 -19.44 -4.99
N ALA A 302 -14.14 -18.18 -5.13
CA ALA A 302 -13.36 -17.09 -5.71
C ALA A 302 -12.43 -16.46 -4.67
N TYR A 303 -11.19 -16.10 -5.03
CA TYR A 303 -10.28 -15.35 -4.15
C TYR A 303 -10.59 -13.85 -4.18
N CYS A 304 -10.78 -13.25 -3.00
CA CYS A 304 -11.26 -11.89 -2.80
C CYS A 304 -10.33 -11.09 -1.88
N ASP A 305 -10.23 -9.79 -2.11
CA ASP A 305 -9.56 -8.85 -1.18
C ASP A 305 -10.57 -8.24 -0.19
N TYR A 306 -11.86 -8.19 -0.56
CA TYR A 306 -12.98 -7.83 0.31
C TYR A 306 -14.15 -8.80 0.08
N LEU A 307 -14.73 -9.31 1.15
CA LEU A 307 -16.00 -10.04 1.12
C LEU A 307 -17.14 -9.09 1.47
N ALA A 308 -18.32 -9.25 0.86
CA ALA A 308 -19.54 -8.55 1.25
C ALA A 308 -20.49 -9.38 2.13
N SER A 309 -20.35 -10.70 2.12
CA SER A 309 -21.16 -11.63 2.92
C SER A 309 -20.80 -11.61 4.42
N PRO A 310 -21.61 -12.26 5.28
CA PRO A 310 -21.12 -12.95 6.46
C PRO A 310 -19.93 -13.85 6.14
N PHE A 311 -19.04 -14.07 7.11
CA PHE A 311 -17.81 -14.84 6.87
C PHE A 311 -17.36 -15.63 8.10
N LEU A 312 -16.84 -16.83 7.84
CA LEU A 312 -16.14 -17.67 8.80
C LEU A 312 -14.67 -17.22 8.87
N ILE A 313 -14.13 -17.11 10.07
CA ILE A 313 -12.74 -16.70 10.34
C ILE A 313 -12.21 -17.35 11.62
N GLN A 314 -10.89 -17.55 11.73
CA GLN A 314 -10.27 -17.94 13.00
C GLN A 314 -10.45 -16.84 14.05
N ARG A 315 -10.90 -17.20 15.26
CA ARG A 315 -11.17 -16.24 16.36
C ARG A 315 -9.94 -15.40 16.70
N THR A 316 -8.76 -16.01 16.70
CA THR A 316 -7.46 -15.34 16.96
C THR A 316 -7.09 -14.32 15.89
N LEU A 317 -7.35 -14.61 14.61
CA LEU A 317 -7.13 -13.69 13.51
C LEU A 317 -8.08 -12.49 13.61
N PHE A 318 -9.38 -12.74 13.79
CA PHE A 318 -10.41 -11.70 13.90
C PHE A 318 -10.15 -10.73 15.04
N LYS A 319 -9.88 -11.24 16.25
CA LYS A 319 -9.61 -10.40 17.43
C LYS A 319 -8.41 -9.50 17.19
N ARG A 320 -7.35 -10.00 16.54
CA ARG A 320 -6.18 -9.21 16.15
C ARG A 320 -6.53 -8.10 15.15
N THR A 321 -7.22 -8.41 14.05
CA THR A 321 -7.45 -7.46 12.95
C THR A 321 -8.56 -6.45 13.20
N MET A 322 -9.55 -6.81 14.02
CA MET A 322 -10.61 -5.91 14.47
C MET A 322 -10.14 -4.97 15.59
N ASN A 323 -9.27 -5.42 16.51
CA ASN A 323 -8.71 -4.57 17.57
C ASN A 323 -7.74 -3.50 17.06
N GLU A 324 -7.26 -3.62 15.82
CA GLU A 324 -6.57 -2.55 15.10
C GLU A 324 -7.53 -1.49 14.54
N SER A 325 -8.85 -1.74 14.49
CA SER A 325 -9.85 -0.82 13.93
C SER A 325 -10.39 0.16 14.97
N LYS A 326 -10.67 1.37 14.52
CA LYS A 326 -11.36 2.43 15.28
C LYS A 326 -12.66 2.89 14.63
N MET A 327 -13.14 2.12 13.66
CA MET A 327 -14.31 2.47 12.84
C MET A 327 -15.62 1.97 13.48
N GLU A 328 -16.73 2.61 13.12
CA GLU A 328 -18.09 2.17 13.46
C GLU A 328 -18.75 1.45 12.26
N GLY A 329 -19.71 0.56 12.54
CA GLY A 329 -20.52 -0.16 11.56
C GLY A 329 -19.73 -0.90 10.48
N MET A 330 -20.25 -0.85 9.25
CA MET A 330 -19.65 -1.47 8.06
C MET A 330 -18.22 -0.98 7.76
N MET A 331 -17.82 0.21 8.22
CA MET A 331 -16.43 0.68 8.08
C MET A 331 -15.45 -0.17 8.89
N SER A 332 -15.86 -0.79 10.00
CA SER A 332 -15.03 -1.76 10.76
C SER A 332 -14.55 -2.91 9.88
N PHE A 333 -15.45 -3.46 9.06
CA PHE A 333 -15.14 -4.59 8.19
C PHE A 333 -14.38 -4.17 6.93
N VAL A 334 -14.73 -3.04 6.32
CA VAL A 334 -13.97 -2.47 5.20
C VAL A 334 -12.51 -2.21 5.63
N ASP A 335 -12.31 -1.61 6.80
CA ASP A 335 -11.00 -1.35 7.39
C ASP A 335 -10.22 -2.65 7.69
N MET A 336 -10.90 -3.66 8.27
CA MET A 336 -10.32 -4.99 8.50
C MET A 336 -9.84 -5.65 7.20
N PHE A 337 -10.68 -5.70 6.16
CA PHE A 337 -10.33 -6.32 4.88
C PHE A 337 -9.26 -5.53 4.11
N LEU A 338 -9.30 -4.20 4.12
CA LEU A 338 -8.23 -3.38 3.55
C LEU A 338 -6.88 -3.64 4.26
N ARG A 339 -6.86 -3.83 5.59
CA ARG A 339 -5.65 -4.28 6.29
C ARG A 339 -5.25 -5.71 5.91
N LEU A 340 -6.17 -6.67 5.86
CA LEU A 340 -5.87 -8.06 5.45
C LEU A 340 -5.22 -8.12 4.05
N ALA A 341 -5.67 -7.28 3.10
CA ALA A 341 -5.16 -7.25 1.73
C ALA A 341 -3.89 -6.39 1.53
N HIS A 342 -3.76 -5.23 2.20
CA HIS A 342 -2.72 -4.22 1.90
C HIS A 342 -1.80 -3.84 3.09
N SER A 343 -1.99 -4.44 4.27
CA SER A 343 -1.17 -4.10 5.46
C SER A 343 0.33 -4.25 5.22
N HIS A 344 1.10 -3.45 5.95
CA HIS A 344 2.56 -3.47 5.89
C HIS A 344 3.21 -4.56 6.74
N ASN A 345 2.42 -5.37 7.44
CA ASN A 345 2.86 -6.60 8.11
C ASN A 345 3.36 -7.66 7.11
N ARG A 346 3.90 -8.76 7.66
CA ARG A 346 4.64 -9.78 6.89
C ARG A 346 3.74 -10.84 6.28
N ASP A 347 2.61 -11.06 6.93
CA ASP A 347 1.67 -12.13 6.65
C ASP A 347 0.72 -11.68 5.52
N ALA A 348 0.61 -12.50 4.48
CA ALA A 348 -0.43 -12.37 3.48
C ALA A 348 -1.70 -13.06 4.00
N TYR A 349 -2.87 -12.46 3.77
CA TYR A 349 -4.17 -13.06 4.10
C TYR A 349 -5.02 -13.28 2.83
N HIS A 350 -5.73 -14.41 2.77
CA HIS A 350 -6.56 -14.85 1.64
C HIS A 350 -7.97 -14.97 2.16
N SER A 351 -8.87 -14.19 1.58
CA SER A 351 -10.30 -14.39 1.74
C SER A 351 -10.85 -15.09 0.49
N VAL A 352 -11.83 -15.97 0.64
CA VAL A 352 -12.55 -16.55 -0.50
C VAL A 352 -14.06 -16.41 -0.33
N ALA A 353 -14.80 -16.30 -1.43
CA ALA A 353 -16.25 -16.37 -1.47
C ALA A 353 -16.69 -17.58 -2.29
N CYS A 354 -17.37 -18.53 -1.65
CA CYS A 354 -17.92 -19.72 -2.31
C CYS A 354 -19.28 -19.41 -2.93
N ILE A 355 -19.42 -19.59 -4.25
CA ILE A 355 -20.63 -19.16 -4.99
C ILE A 355 -21.86 -20.03 -4.68
N ASP A 356 -21.58 -21.24 -4.19
CA ASP A 356 -22.46 -22.30 -3.72
C ASP A 356 -22.97 -22.10 -2.28
N VAL A 357 -22.26 -21.33 -1.46
CA VAL A 357 -22.70 -20.95 -0.10
C VAL A 357 -23.50 -19.64 -0.21
N LEU A 358 -24.70 -19.58 0.36
CA LEU A 358 -25.58 -18.41 0.27
C LEU A 358 -25.97 -17.85 1.64
N PHE A 359 -25.75 -16.54 1.81
CA PHE A 359 -26.26 -15.77 2.96
C PHE A 359 -27.35 -14.80 2.56
N HIS A 360 -28.39 -14.69 3.39
CA HIS A 360 -29.48 -13.72 3.23
C HIS A 360 -29.21 -12.48 4.09
N VAL A 361 -29.02 -11.32 3.46
CA VAL A 361 -28.66 -10.07 4.13
C VAL A 361 -29.67 -8.96 3.82
N ALA A 362 -29.70 -7.94 4.67
CA ALA A 362 -30.53 -6.76 4.45
C ALA A 362 -30.20 -6.06 3.12
N GLY A 363 -31.22 -5.66 2.36
CA GLY A 363 -31.10 -4.88 1.13
C GLY A 363 -31.20 -3.36 1.31
N HIS A 364 -31.31 -2.64 0.20
CA HIS A 364 -31.13 -1.18 0.11
C HIS A 364 -32.11 -0.37 0.98
N GLN A 365 -33.23 -0.96 1.42
CA GLN A 365 -34.23 -0.33 2.28
C GLN A 365 -33.87 -0.35 3.77
N SER A 366 -32.81 -1.05 4.18
CA SER A 366 -32.29 -1.07 5.55
C SER A 366 -31.06 -0.19 5.71
N SER A 367 -30.96 0.48 6.86
CA SER A 367 -29.76 1.13 7.40
C SER A 367 -28.51 0.25 7.39
N ARG A 368 -28.68 -1.08 7.42
CA ARG A 368 -27.61 -2.07 7.36
C ARG A 368 -27.23 -2.44 5.93
N GLY A 369 -28.22 -2.46 5.03
CA GLY A 369 -28.15 -3.14 3.74
C GLY A 369 -27.37 -2.40 2.65
N HIS A 370 -26.67 -1.32 3.00
CA HIS A 370 -25.70 -0.67 2.13
C HIS A 370 -24.57 -1.63 1.75
N GLY A 371 -24.66 -2.21 0.56
CA GLY A 371 -23.53 -2.87 -0.09
C GLY A 371 -22.36 -1.91 -0.23
N VAL A 372 -21.13 -2.41 -0.39
CA VAL A 372 -19.91 -1.55 -0.37
C VAL A 372 -19.91 -0.42 -1.42
N VAL A 373 -20.77 -0.51 -2.44
CA VAL A 373 -20.98 0.48 -3.50
C VAL A 373 -21.97 1.60 -3.10
N GLU A 374 -22.85 1.33 -2.14
CA GLU A 374 -23.95 2.20 -1.69
C GLU A 374 -23.60 3.05 -0.46
N ILE A 375 -22.49 2.72 0.21
CA ILE A 375 -22.04 3.40 1.43
C ILE A 375 -21.78 4.90 1.14
N PRO A 376 -22.51 5.85 1.76
CA PRO A 376 -22.41 7.28 1.43
C PRO A 376 -21.03 7.90 1.67
N LYS A 377 -20.63 8.87 0.80
CA LYS A 377 -19.36 9.62 0.88
C LYS A 377 -18.93 10.02 2.31
N PRO A 378 -19.80 10.55 3.20
CA PRO A 378 -19.37 10.95 4.54
C PRO A 378 -18.82 9.80 5.40
N LEU A 379 -19.36 8.58 5.27
CA LEU A 379 -18.93 7.42 6.06
C LEU A 379 -17.53 6.93 5.67
N TRP A 380 -17.07 7.25 4.45
CA TRP A 380 -15.73 6.92 3.97
C TRP A 380 -14.63 7.86 4.47
N VAL A 381 -14.95 9.04 5.02
CA VAL A 381 -13.95 10.03 5.49
C VAL A 381 -12.96 9.45 6.50
N PRO A 382 -13.36 8.66 7.52
CA PRO A 382 -12.42 8.04 8.46
C PRO A 382 -11.44 7.06 7.79
N ILE A 383 -11.92 6.24 6.85
CA ILE A 383 -11.07 5.35 6.04
C ILE A 383 -10.09 6.19 5.23
N ALA A 384 -10.58 7.23 4.54
CA ALA A 384 -9.77 8.03 3.64
C ALA A 384 -8.68 8.81 4.38
N SER A 385 -9.01 9.35 5.55
CA SER A 385 -8.05 10.03 6.42
C SER A 385 -7.01 9.09 7.04
N GLN A 386 -7.42 7.89 7.47
CA GLN A 386 -6.50 6.88 8.02
C GLN A 386 -5.52 6.34 6.96
N TRP A 387 -6.01 6.06 5.75
CA TRP A 387 -5.21 5.50 4.66
C TRP A 387 -4.47 6.57 3.83
N LYS A 388 -4.64 7.86 4.17
CA LYS A 388 -4.10 9.02 3.42
C LYS A 388 -4.39 8.93 1.93
N ILE A 389 -5.68 8.94 1.58
CA ILE A 389 -6.18 8.94 0.21
C ILE A 389 -7.19 10.09 0.00
N ASP A 390 -7.21 10.67 -1.20
CA ASP A 390 -8.16 11.73 -1.58
C ASP A 390 -9.28 11.23 -2.52
N ARG A 391 -9.24 9.95 -2.90
CA ARG A 391 -10.18 9.36 -3.86
C ARG A 391 -10.56 7.91 -3.53
N ILE A 392 -11.84 7.58 -3.71
CA ILE A 392 -12.33 6.21 -3.77
C ILE A 392 -13.09 6.00 -5.09
N MET A 393 -12.85 4.86 -5.74
CA MET A 393 -13.60 4.38 -6.89
C MET A 393 -14.30 3.08 -6.51
N LEU A 394 -15.63 3.09 -6.48
CA LEU A 394 -16.46 1.91 -6.21
C LEU A 394 -16.92 1.28 -7.54
N ALA A 395 -17.86 0.33 -7.49
CA ALA A 395 -18.38 -0.31 -8.69
C ALA A 395 -19.19 0.67 -9.57
N GLY A 396 -19.19 0.44 -10.89
CA GLY A 396 -19.91 1.29 -11.84
C GLY A 396 -19.26 2.66 -12.00
N VAL A 397 -20.05 3.72 -11.80
CA VAL A 397 -19.64 5.13 -11.97
C VAL A 397 -19.51 5.90 -10.64
N VAL A 398 -19.54 5.19 -9.51
CA VAL A 398 -19.50 5.81 -8.18
C VAL A 398 -18.05 6.19 -7.83
N GLU A 399 -17.74 7.48 -8.00
CA GLU A 399 -16.50 8.10 -7.53
C GLU A 399 -16.77 8.97 -6.29
N HIS A 400 -15.86 8.93 -5.33
CA HIS A 400 -15.81 9.84 -4.19
C HIS A 400 -14.45 10.53 -4.17
N THR A 401 -14.45 11.85 -4.08
CA THR A 401 -13.25 12.70 -3.99
C THR A 401 -13.39 13.69 -2.85
N TRP A 402 -12.28 14.00 -2.19
CA TRP A 402 -12.21 14.92 -1.06
C TRP A 402 -11.13 15.99 -1.28
N SER A 403 -11.34 17.19 -0.75
CA SER A 403 -10.25 18.16 -0.56
C SER A 403 -9.22 17.61 0.44
N CYS A 404 -7.99 18.14 0.44
CA CYS A 404 -7.00 17.70 1.43
C CYS A 404 -7.42 18.03 2.88
N GLU A 405 -8.25 19.07 3.07
CA GLU A 405 -8.82 19.43 4.38
C GLU A 405 -9.85 18.39 4.85
N GLU A 406 -10.79 17.99 3.97
CA GLU A 406 -11.84 16.99 4.28
C GLU A 406 -11.27 15.66 4.82
N VAL A 407 -10.07 15.25 4.37
CA VAL A 407 -9.40 14.00 4.79
C VAL A 407 -8.14 14.21 5.63
N ASN A 408 -7.84 15.45 6.07
CA ASN A 408 -6.66 15.79 6.88
C ASN A 408 -5.35 15.28 6.25
N ILE A 409 -5.13 15.59 4.98
CA ILE A 409 -3.90 15.35 4.22
C ILE A 409 -3.07 16.63 4.24
N GLN A 410 -1.82 16.54 4.72
CA GLN A 410 -0.89 17.69 4.71
C GLN A 410 0.07 17.54 3.52
N CYS A 411 -0.06 18.40 2.51
CA CYS A 411 0.73 18.31 1.28
C CYS A 411 2.26 18.38 1.52
N SER A 412 2.68 19.07 2.59
CA SER A 412 4.05 19.10 3.11
C SER A 412 4.67 17.72 3.38
N GLU A 413 3.87 16.71 3.75
CA GLU A 413 4.34 15.34 4.01
C GLU A 413 4.80 14.63 2.73
N PHE A 414 4.29 15.04 1.56
CA PHE A 414 4.45 14.32 0.29
C PHE A 414 5.42 14.99 -0.69
N VAL A 415 5.82 16.23 -0.43
CA VAL A 415 6.73 17.02 -1.29
C VAL A 415 8.20 16.65 -1.02
N VAL A 416 8.50 15.35 -1.18
CA VAL A 416 9.79 14.73 -0.89
C VAL A 416 10.26 13.85 -2.08
N ALA A 417 11.53 13.46 -2.09
CA ALA A 417 12.15 12.78 -3.23
C ALA A 417 11.59 11.37 -3.48
N GLY A 418 11.22 11.06 -4.71
CA GLY A 418 10.67 9.75 -5.10
C GLY A 418 9.28 9.42 -4.56
N VAL A 419 8.54 10.41 -4.05
CA VAL A 419 7.16 10.27 -3.56
C VAL A 419 6.20 11.00 -4.51
N ILE A 420 5.02 10.43 -4.68
CA ILE A 420 3.92 11.03 -5.44
C ILE A 420 3.09 11.88 -4.46
N ALA A 421 2.61 13.05 -4.90
CA ALA A 421 1.70 13.90 -4.16
C ALA A 421 0.23 13.43 -4.32
N PRO A 422 -0.62 13.63 -3.29
CA PRO A 422 -2.08 13.48 -3.40
C PRO A 422 -2.66 14.28 -4.57
N ARG A 423 -3.72 13.78 -5.20
CA ARG A 423 -4.41 14.51 -6.27
C ARG A 423 -4.98 15.82 -5.73
N CYS A 424 -5.54 15.82 -4.52
CA CYS A 424 -6.04 17.05 -3.90
C CYS A 424 -4.94 18.13 -3.78
N CYS A 425 -3.70 17.71 -3.49
CA CYS A 425 -2.55 18.62 -3.40
C CYS A 425 -2.17 19.19 -4.77
N LEU A 426 -2.23 18.37 -5.83
CA LEU A 426 -1.98 18.81 -7.21
C LEU A 426 -3.12 19.71 -7.75
N GLU A 427 -4.35 19.52 -7.28
CA GLU A 427 -5.49 20.42 -7.56
C GLU A 427 -5.32 21.77 -6.86
N ASP A 428 -4.85 21.81 -5.61
CA ASP A 428 -4.44 23.03 -4.90
C ASP A 428 -3.34 23.81 -5.66
N LEU A 429 -2.29 23.13 -6.12
CA LEU A 429 -1.21 23.75 -6.90
C LEU A 429 -1.74 24.27 -8.25
N ALA A 430 -2.60 23.50 -8.91
CA ALA A 430 -3.23 23.93 -10.17
C ALA A 430 -4.18 25.11 -9.99
N TYR A 431 -4.85 25.26 -8.85
CA TYR A 431 -5.65 26.44 -8.53
C TYR A 431 -4.78 27.70 -8.51
N CYS A 432 -3.61 27.66 -7.87
CA CYS A 432 -2.63 28.75 -7.86
C CYS A 432 -2.19 29.17 -9.27
N VAL A 433 -1.75 28.20 -10.07
CA VAL A 433 -1.23 28.43 -11.41
C VAL A 433 -2.32 28.98 -12.33
N LYS A 434 -3.54 28.41 -12.28
CA LYS A 434 -4.69 28.91 -13.04
C LYS A 434 -5.13 30.31 -12.60
N ALA A 435 -5.10 30.63 -11.31
CA ALA A 435 -5.44 31.97 -10.81
C ALA A 435 -4.50 33.05 -11.38
N PHE A 436 -3.19 32.82 -11.36
CA PHE A 436 -2.23 33.76 -11.95
C PHE A 436 -2.40 33.87 -13.47
N LEU A 437 -2.44 32.74 -14.19
CA LEU A 437 -2.55 32.70 -15.65
C LEU A 437 -3.84 33.36 -16.18
N ASN A 438 -4.98 33.12 -15.51
CA ASN A 438 -6.25 33.75 -15.84
C ASN A 438 -6.19 35.28 -15.67
N LEU A 439 -5.57 35.78 -14.59
CA LEU A 439 -5.43 37.21 -14.37
C LEU A 439 -4.45 37.86 -15.35
N THR A 440 -3.34 37.20 -15.70
CA THR A 440 -2.47 37.69 -16.77
C THR A 440 -3.21 37.78 -18.10
N ALA A 441 -4.06 36.81 -18.45
CA ALA A 441 -4.89 36.88 -19.65
C ALA A 441 -5.91 38.04 -19.59
N VAL A 442 -6.61 38.24 -18.46
CA VAL A 442 -7.57 39.34 -18.26
C VAL A 442 -6.92 40.73 -18.39
N TYR A 443 -5.69 40.89 -17.91
CA TYR A 443 -4.96 42.17 -17.96
C TYR A 443 -4.05 42.32 -19.19
N ASN A 444 -4.18 41.44 -20.20
CA ASN A 444 -3.32 41.39 -21.39
C ASN A 444 -1.82 41.44 -21.08
N VAL A 445 -1.42 40.59 -20.14
CA VAL A 445 -0.03 40.30 -19.77
C VAL A 445 0.35 38.94 -20.34
N SER A 446 1.40 38.92 -21.15
CA SER A 446 2.00 37.70 -21.68
C SER A 446 2.50 36.82 -20.52
N ALA A 447 2.00 35.59 -20.39
CA ALA A 447 2.53 34.62 -19.41
C ALA A 447 2.34 33.18 -19.89
N PHE A 448 3.30 32.28 -19.59
CA PHE A 448 3.22 30.86 -19.93
C PHE A 448 3.89 29.94 -18.89
N THR A 449 3.48 28.68 -18.85
CA THR A 449 4.11 27.64 -18.01
C THR A 449 5.54 27.34 -18.46
N ALA A 450 6.46 27.22 -17.51
CA ALA A 450 7.87 26.93 -17.76
C ALA A 450 8.33 25.63 -17.07
N GLU A 451 9.59 25.26 -17.26
CA GLU A 451 10.33 24.23 -16.49
C GLU A 451 9.51 22.94 -16.20
N GLY A 452 9.36 22.57 -14.92
CA GLY A 452 8.68 21.35 -14.48
C GLY A 452 7.19 21.36 -14.85
N THR A 453 6.53 22.50 -14.68
CA THR A 453 5.11 22.68 -15.02
C THR A 453 4.84 22.47 -16.51
N ASN A 454 5.71 22.96 -17.40
CA ASN A 454 5.65 22.69 -18.83
C ASN A 454 5.95 21.20 -19.15
N VAL A 455 6.89 20.56 -18.44
CA VAL A 455 7.10 19.11 -18.58
C VAL A 455 5.87 18.33 -18.16
N GLY A 456 5.20 18.70 -17.06
CA GLY A 456 3.92 18.10 -16.65
C GLY A 456 2.88 18.17 -17.76
N ALA A 457 2.62 19.38 -18.26
CA ALA A 457 1.63 19.63 -19.30
C ALA A 457 1.92 18.82 -20.58
N VAL A 458 3.19 18.75 -21.01
CA VAL A 458 3.62 17.95 -22.18
C VAL A 458 3.54 16.44 -21.93
N LYS A 459 4.00 15.97 -20.76
CA LYS A 459 4.28 14.55 -20.51
C LYS A 459 3.05 13.75 -20.10
N ILE A 460 2.12 14.35 -19.37
CA ILE A 460 0.89 13.70 -18.92
C ILE A 460 -0.37 14.30 -19.57
N TYR A 461 -0.20 14.92 -20.74
CA TYR A 461 -1.28 15.45 -21.58
C TYR A 461 -2.21 16.44 -20.83
N GLY A 462 -1.59 17.45 -20.24
CA GLY A 462 -2.28 18.59 -19.64
C GLY A 462 -2.53 18.50 -18.13
N GLY A 463 -1.63 17.88 -17.37
CA GLY A 463 -1.64 17.91 -15.90
C GLY A 463 -0.31 18.41 -15.31
N ILE A 464 -0.21 18.42 -13.98
CA ILE A 464 1.03 18.73 -13.23
C ILE A 464 1.77 17.43 -12.91
N LEU A 465 3.11 17.42 -12.85
CA LEU A 465 3.84 16.19 -12.53
C LEU A 465 3.37 15.61 -11.18
N PRO A 466 3.11 14.29 -11.07
CA PRO A 466 2.61 13.72 -9.82
C PRO A 466 3.58 13.79 -8.63
N TRP A 467 4.75 14.40 -8.77
CA TRP A 467 5.81 14.53 -7.75
C TRP A 467 6.43 15.95 -7.78
N GLU A 468 5.66 16.93 -8.27
CA GLU A 468 6.03 18.36 -8.30
C GLU A 468 6.20 18.95 -6.88
N ARG A 469 6.92 20.08 -6.77
CA ARG A 469 7.20 20.76 -5.49
C ARG A 469 6.74 22.22 -5.43
N ASP A 470 6.53 22.77 -6.59
CA ASP A 470 6.45 24.18 -6.94
C ASP A 470 5.77 24.26 -8.31
N ALA A 471 5.63 25.47 -8.87
CA ALA A 471 5.35 25.61 -10.29
C ALA A 471 6.04 26.84 -10.88
N ASP A 472 6.50 26.73 -12.12
CA ASP A 472 7.22 27.79 -12.82
C ASP A 472 6.31 28.43 -13.87
N ILE A 473 6.17 29.75 -13.81
CA ILE A 473 5.51 30.58 -14.83
C ILE A 473 6.49 31.67 -15.25
N TYR A 474 6.61 31.91 -16.55
CA TYR A 474 7.32 33.08 -17.05
C TYR A 474 6.32 34.14 -17.53
N TRP A 475 6.63 35.42 -17.38
CA TRP A 475 5.76 36.53 -17.76
C TRP A 475 6.53 37.72 -18.36
N ASP A 476 5.82 38.58 -19.11
CA ASP A 476 6.34 39.80 -19.75
C ASP A 476 6.72 40.86 -18.71
N VAL A 477 8.02 41.01 -18.46
CA VAL A 477 8.51 41.91 -17.40
C VAL A 477 8.13 43.38 -17.64
N TYR A 478 7.91 43.82 -18.89
CA TYR A 478 7.48 45.20 -19.18
C TYR A 478 6.06 45.49 -18.65
N LYS A 479 5.31 44.47 -18.22
CA LYS A 479 4.00 44.61 -17.53
C LYS A 479 4.11 44.63 -16.01
N HIS A 480 5.29 44.89 -15.45
CA HIS A 480 5.56 44.87 -14.01
C HIS A 480 4.52 45.60 -13.14
N ASP A 481 4.08 46.79 -13.57
CA ASP A 481 3.06 47.58 -12.87
C ASP A 481 1.69 46.89 -12.81
N LEU A 482 1.31 46.15 -13.85
CA LEU A 482 0.07 45.37 -13.87
C LEU A 482 0.17 44.16 -12.93
N VAL A 483 1.33 43.50 -12.88
CA VAL A 483 1.57 42.36 -11.98
C VAL A 483 1.56 42.79 -10.51
N ARG A 484 2.25 43.88 -10.16
CA ARG A 484 2.36 44.36 -8.78
C ARG A 484 1.14 45.11 -8.25
N GLY A 485 0.32 45.66 -9.16
CA GLY A 485 -0.89 46.43 -8.84
C GLY A 485 -2.15 45.59 -9.02
N PRO A 486 -2.87 45.73 -10.14
CA PRO A 486 -4.19 45.11 -10.33
C PRO A 486 -4.18 43.58 -10.20
N ILE A 487 -3.19 42.86 -10.75
CA ILE A 487 -3.12 41.40 -10.63
C ILE A 487 -2.88 40.97 -9.18
N ALA A 488 -1.96 41.64 -8.46
CA ALA A 488 -1.73 41.36 -7.03
C ALA A 488 -2.99 41.59 -6.17
N ASN A 489 -3.73 42.67 -6.45
CA ASN A 489 -4.99 42.97 -5.78
C ASN A 489 -6.07 41.92 -6.10
N ASP A 490 -6.21 41.53 -7.36
CA ASP A 490 -7.18 40.51 -7.78
C ASP A 490 -6.85 39.12 -7.25
N LEU A 491 -5.58 38.72 -7.18
CA LEU A 491 -5.14 37.48 -6.52
C LEU A 491 -5.66 37.43 -5.07
N ALA A 492 -5.50 38.54 -4.34
CA ALA A 492 -5.94 38.63 -2.95
C ALA A 492 -7.47 38.67 -2.82
N GLN A 493 -8.16 39.46 -3.65
CA GLN A 493 -9.60 39.69 -3.51
C GLN A 493 -10.48 38.59 -4.12
N LYS A 494 -10.07 38.01 -5.27
CA LYS A 494 -10.87 37.03 -6.03
C LYS A 494 -10.47 35.59 -5.77
N PHE A 495 -9.21 35.34 -5.39
CA PHE A 495 -8.67 33.99 -5.20
C PHE A 495 -8.13 33.70 -3.78
N ASN A 496 -8.09 34.70 -2.89
CA ASN A 496 -7.46 34.62 -1.55
C ASN A 496 -5.97 34.23 -1.59
N LEU A 497 -5.26 34.56 -2.67
CA LEU A 497 -3.85 34.27 -2.90
C LEU A 497 -2.99 35.52 -2.68
N LYS A 498 -1.72 35.33 -2.30
CA LYS A 498 -0.80 36.45 -2.03
C LYS A 498 0.39 36.42 -2.99
N LEU A 499 0.54 37.47 -3.79
CA LEU A 499 1.81 37.76 -4.43
C LEU A 499 2.82 38.15 -3.35
N GLY A 500 3.99 37.51 -3.37
CA GLY A 500 5.09 37.81 -2.44
C GLY A 500 5.76 39.17 -2.74
N PRO A 501 6.78 39.54 -1.94
CA PRO A 501 7.63 40.67 -2.28
C PRO A 501 8.37 40.43 -3.60
N ILE A 502 8.75 41.53 -4.26
CA ILE A 502 9.58 41.51 -5.46
C ILE A 502 10.96 40.91 -5.16
N ILE A 503 11.47 40.10 -6.09
CA ILE A 503 12.81 39.52 -6.07
C ILE A 503 13.57 40.07 -7.28
N TYR A 504 14.65 40.81 -7.02
CA TYR A 504 15.55 41.30 -8.06
C TYR A 504 16.58 40.22 -8.41
N ASN A 505 16.47 39.65 -9.61
CA ASN A 505 17.38 38.60 -10.08
C ASN A 505 18.64 39.17 -10.76
N THR A 506 18.76 40.50 -10.85
CA THR A 506 19.93 41.20 -11.40
C THR A 506 20.29 42.42 -10.56
N GLU A 507 21.52 42.90 -10.71
CA GLU A 507 22.02 44.15 -10.09
C GLU A 507 21.34 45.42 -10.63
N TYR A 508 20.52 45.33 -11.69
CA TYR A 508 19.90 46.48 -12.35
C TYR A 508 18.59 46.94 -11.69
N GLY A 509 18.05 46.17 -10.74
CA GLY A 509 16.81 46.53 -10.03
C GLY A 509 15.61 46.60 -10.99
N ASP A 510 14.87 47.72 -10.93
CA ASP A 510 13.75 48.03 -11.82
C ASP A 510 14.18 48.50 -13.23
N ASP A 511 15.48 48.59 -13.53
CA ASP A 511 15.98 48.95 -14.86
C ASP A 511 15.88 47.75 -15.82
N ILE A 512 14.65 47.54 -16.31
CA ILE A 512 14.27 46.48 -17.23
C ILE A 512 15.10 46.53 -18.51
N GLU A 513 15.44 47.71 -19.04
CA GLU A 513 16.19 47.83 -20.30
C GLU A 513 17.65 47.39 -20.15
N LYS A 514 18.32 47.74 -19.04
CA LYS A 514 19.65 47.19 -18.73
C LYS A 514 19.61 45.68 -18.53
N CYS A 515 18.52 45.13 -18.01
CA CYS A 515 18.32 43.69 -17.95
C CYS A 515 18.04 43.06 -19.33
N ALA A 516 17.22 43.70 -20.16
CA ALA A 516 16.83 43.23 -21.49
C ALA A 516 18.02 43.10 -22.45
N ALA A 517 18.98 44.02 -22.36
CA ALA A 517 20.28 43.91 -23.02
C ALA A 517 21.05 42.61 -22.68
N ASN A 518 20.71 41.95 -21.56
CA ASN A 518 21.26 40.68 -21.11
C ASN A 518 20.22 39.54 -21.20
N TYR A 519 19.71 39.31 -22.42
CA TYR A 519 18.70 38.32 -22.89
C TYR A 519 18.66 36.91 -22.25
N ARG A 520 19.62 36.52 -21.41
CA ARG A 520 19.71 35.20 -20.75
C ARG A 520 19.37 35.23 -19.25
N LYS A 521 18.91 36.35 -18.70
CA LYS A 521 18.56 36.50 -17.28
C LYS A 521 17.07 36.76 -17.09
N HIS A 522 16.51 36.20 -16.02
CA HIS A 522 15.28 36.74 -15.41
C HIS A 522 15.62 38.10 -14.81
N CYS A 523 14.75 39.09 -14.98
CA CYS A 523 15.00 40.43 -14.44
C CYS A 523 14.44 40.54 -13.02
N LEU A 524 13.15 40.23 -12.90
CA LEU A 524 12.36 40.30 -11.69
C LEU A 524 11.70 38.93 -11.45
N ALA A 525 11.31 38.63 -10.22
CA ALA A 525 10.43 37.51 -9.91
C ALA A 525 9.54 37.80 -8.71
N TYR A 526 8.50 37.00 -8.54
CA TYR A 526 7.74 36.87 -7.30
C TYR A 526 7.49 35.40 -6.99
N SER A 527 7.01 35.13 -5.78
CA SER A 527 6.35 33.87 -5.43
C SER A 527 4.87 34.16 -5.18
N VAL A 528 3.96 33.55 -5.95
CA VAL A 528 2.54 33.46 -5.57
C VAL A 528 2.43 32.38 -4.51
N ARG A 529 1.90 32.73 -3.34
CA ARG A 529 1.72 31.82 -2.20
C ARG A 529 0.26 31.40 -2.07
N CYS A 530 0.05 30.10 -1.89
CA CYS A 530 -1.21 29.47 -1.54
C CYS A 530 -0.94 28.43 -0.46
N ASN A 531 -1.83 28.21 0.51
CA ASN A 531 -1.81 27.07 1.45
C ASN A 531 -0.39 26.60 1.85
N PHE A 532 0.11 25.53 1.21
CA PHE A 532 1.49 25.04 1.32
C PHE A 532 2.41 25.44 0.13
N TRP A 533 1.84 25.70 -1.05
CA TRP A 533 2.55 25.79 -2.32
C TRP A 533 3.20 27.16 -2.61
N HIS A 534 4.30 27.09 -3.36
CA HIS A 534 4.97 28.23 -3.96
C HIS A 534 4.93 28.10 -5.49
N VAL A 535 4.38 29.11 -6.16
CA VAL A 535 4.49 29.26 -7.63
C VAL A 535 5.47 30.40 -7.90
N GLU A 536 6.56 30.11 -8.60
CA GLU A 536 7.59 31.09 -8.95
C GLU A 536 7.23 31.74 -10.30
N VAL A 537 7.07 33.06 -10.29
CA VAL A 537 6.63 33.84 -11.47
C VAL A 537 7.77 34.75 -11.92
N TYR A 538 8.51 34.33 -12.95
CA TYR A 538 9.73 34.98 -13.43
C TYR A 538 9.46 35.95 -14.59
N GLY A 539 9.84 37.22 -14.41
CA GLY A 539 9.73 38.26 -15.43
C GLY A 539 10.89 38.17 -16.42
N LEU A 540 10.58 38.01 -17.71
CA LEU A 540 11.53 37.93 -18.81
C LEU A 540 11.28 39.01 -19.88
N PRO A 541 12.35 39.59 -20.46
CA PRO A 541 12.26 40.72 -21.40
C PRO A 541 11.96 40.33 -22.85
N TRP A 542 11.92 39.03 -23.17
CA TRP A 542 11.68 38.52 -24.53
C TRP A 542 10.33 37.83 -24.70
N ILE A 543 9.49 37.80 -23.65
CA ILE A 543 8.14 37.25 -23.71
C ILE A 543 7.18 38.38 -24.05
N ILE A 544 6.69 38.37 -25.29
CA ILE A 544 5.75 39.35 -25.83
C ILE A 544 4.53 38.56 -26.34
N ALA A 545 3.33 38.91 -25.90
CA ALA A 545 2.09 38.16 -26.16
C ALA A 545 1.86 37.91 -27.65
N ASP A 546 2.18 38.90 -28.46
CA ASP A 546 1.91 38.93 -29.91
C ASP A 546 3.02 38.25 -30.74
N ASN A 547 4.07 37.71 -30.11
CA ASN A 547 5.08 36.93 -30.82
C ASN A 547 4.54 35.53 -31.15
N THR A 548 3.88 35.41 -32.30
CA THR A 548 3.38 34.12 -32.81
C THR A 548 4.48 33.23 -33.39
N TYR A 549 5.73 33.72 -33.51
CA TYR A 549 6.85 33.04 -34.19
C TYR A 549 6.53 32.57 -35.62
N GLY A 550 5.61 33.26 -36.31
CA GLY A 550 5.18 32.93 -37.68
C GLY A 550 3.93 32.04 -37.77
N LEU A 551 3.27 31.78 -36.64
CA LEU A 551 1.94 31.16 -36.59
C LEU A 551 0.83 32.22 -36.77
N GLU A 552 -0.38 31.80 -37.13
CA GLU A 552 -1.56 32.69 -37.14
C GLU A 552 -2.01 33.05 -35.71
N ASN A 553 -1.90 32.09 -34.79
CA ASN A 553 -2.24 32.22 -33.38
C ASN A 553 -1.10 31.64 -32.53
N PRO A 554 -0.80 32.19 -31.34
CA PRO A 554 0.19 31.62 -30.43
C PRO A 554 -0.14 30.19 -29.99
N THR A 555 0.88 29.36 -29.78
CA THR A 555 0.69 27.99 -29.27
C THR A 555 0.14 28.01 -27.85
N GLN A 556 -0.94 27.26 -27.62
CA GLN A 556 -1.49 26.99 -26.29
C GLN A 556 -1.25 25.53 -25.88
N ILE A 557 -1.21 25.29 -24.57
CA ILE A 557 -1.17 23.95 -23.96
C ILE A 557 -2.26 23.84 -22.90
N ALA A 558 -2.81 22.65 -22.73
CA ALA A 558 -3.73 22.36 -21.63
C ALA A 558 -2.94 22.25 -20.30
N LEU A 559 -3.52 22.74 -19.21
CA LEU A 559 -3.04 22.54 -17.84
C LEU A 559 -4.23 22.47 -16.86
N ASN A 560 -4.52 21.27 -16.37
CA ASN A 560 -5.61 20.93 -15.47
C ASN A 560 -6.94 21.66 -15.78
N GLY A 561 -7.38 21.55 -17.04
CA GLY A 561 -8.62 22.12 -17.56
C GLY A 561 -8.53 23.54 -18.12
N LEU A 562 -7.43 24.27 -17.92
CA LEU A 562 -7.18 25.57 -18.55
C LEU A 562 -6.38 25.41 -19.84
N TRP A 563 -6.75 26.10 -20.92
CA TRP A 563 -5.82 26.36 -22.03
C TRP A 563 -5.02 27.62 -21.72
N THR A 564 -3.69 27.47 -21.64
CA THR A 564 -2.75 28.57 -21.39
C THR A 564 -1.79 28.72 -22.55
N MET A 565 -1.28 29.94 -22.76
CA MET A 565 -0.15 30.20 -23.67
C MET A 565 1.06 29.32 -23.30
N ALA A 566 1.85 28.98 -24.31
CA ALA A 566 3.06 28.18 -24.22
C ALA A 566 4.14 28.67 -25.20
N MET A 567 5.36 28.14 -25.09
CA MET A 567 6.35 28.29 -26.18
C MET A 567 5.82 27.63 -27.47
N PRO A 568 6.22 28.09 -28.69
CA PRO A 568 5.66 27.60 -29.96
C PRO A 568 5.68 26.08 -30.14
N ASN A 569 6.68 25.42 -29.57
CA ASN A 569 6.75 23.97 -29.47
C ASN A 569 7.17 23.58 -28.04
N PRO A 570 6.20 23.34 -27.12
CA PRO A 570 6.49 23.12 -25.71
C PRO A 570 7.22 21.79 -25.47
N GLY A 571 7.01 20.79 -26.33
CA GLY A 571 7.74 19.52 -26.31
C GLY A 571 9.22 19.67 -26.72
N ARG A 572 9.53 20.55 -27.69
CA ARG A 572 10.91 20.90 -28.04
C ARG A 572 11.59 21.65 -26.91
N ALA A 573 10.90 22.60 -26.28
CA ALA A 573 11.42 23.31 -25.10
C ALA A 573 11.73 22.34 -23.95
N ALA A 574 10.79 21.43 -23.63
CA ALA A 574 10.96 20.39 -22.62
C ALA A 574 12.15 19.46 -22.94
N ARG A 575 12.30 18.99 -24.19
CA ARG A 575 13.45 18.17 -24.62
C ARG A 575 14.77 18.95 -24.56
N GLN A 576 14.80 20.21 -24.98
CA GLN A 576 16.01 21.04 -24.90
C GLN A 576 16.45 21.28 -23.44
N ARG A 577 15.51 21.31 -22.50
CA ARG A 577 15.77 21.48 -21.08
C ARG A 577 16.23 20.20 -20.37
N TYR A 578 15.47 19.11 -20.53
CA TYR A 578 15.65 17.88 -19.75
C TYR A 578 16.31 16.72 -20.52
N GLY A 579 16.65 16.93 -21.80
CA GLY A 579 17.30 15.95 -22.67
C GLY A 579 16.33 14.97 -23.33
N ASP A 580 16.88 13.98 -24.04
CA ASP A 580 16.11 13.09 -24.92
C ASP A 580 15.10 12.20 -24.17
N ASN A 581 15.37 11.89 -22.90
CA ASN A 581 14.50 11.08 -22.05
C ASN A 581 13.47 11.91 -21.25
N VAL A 582 13.01 13.05 -21.77
CA VAL A 582 12.06 13.95 -21.09
C VAL A 582 10.75 13.29 -20.65
N LEU A 583 10.30 12.23 -21.33
CA LEU A 583 9.12 11.46 -20.95
C LEU A 583 9.37 10.42 -19.82
N SER A 584 10.64 10.17 -19.46
CA SER A 584 11.01 9.26 -18.36
C SER A 584 10.84 9.91 -16.97
N HIS A 585 11.09 9.16 -15.88
CA HIS A 585 11.03 9.73 -14.53
C HIS A 585 12.15 10.74 -14.27
N ILE A 586 11.77 11.98 -13.99
CA ILE A 586 12.66 13.12 -13.72
C ILE A 586 12.23 13.71 -12.39
N GLU A 587 13.13 13.70 -11.41
CA GLU A 587 12.90 14.37 -10.12
C GLU A 587 13.12 15.88 -10.21
N HIS A 588 12.56 16.61 -9.26
CA HIS A 588 12.91 18.02 -9.03
C HIS A 588 14.43 18.21 -8.84
N TRP A 589 14.99 19.35 -9.27
CA TRP A 589 16.44 19.57 -9.32
C TRP A 589 17.10 19.51 -7.93
N TRP A 590 16.38 19.87 -6.86
CA TRP A 590 16.81 19.66 -5.47
C TRP A 590 17.11 18.19 -5.13
N THR A 591 16.35 17.21 -5.67
CA THR A 591 16.63 15.76 -5.42
C THR A 591 18.00 15.33 -5.95
N TYR A 592 18.51 16.02 -6.98
CA TYR A 592 19.81 15.74 -7.57
C TYR A 592 20.96 16.55 -6.93
N ASN A 593 20.69 17.35 -5.90
CA ASN A 593 21.62 18.32 -5.30
C ASN A 593 22.25 19.27 -6.34
N LEU A 594 21.48 19.66 -7.36
CA LEU A 594 21.90 20.68 -8.32
C LEU A 594 21.79 22.07 -7.68
N GLN A 595 22.61 23.03 -8.14
CA GLN A 595 22.60 24.40 -7.60
C GLN A 595 21.42 25.23 -8.13
N THR A 596 20.86 24.86 -9.28
CA THR A 596 19.75 25.54 -9.96
C THR A 596 18.98 24.55 -10.84
N SER A 597 17.73 24.85 -11.17
CA SER A 597 17.00 24.26 -12.32
C SER A 597 17.76 24.40 -13.63
N TRP A 598 18.60 25.44 -13.74
CA TRP A 598 19.46 25.72 -14.89
C TRP A 598 20.62 24.76 -15.10
N THR A 599 20.89 23.85 -14.15
CA THR A 599 21.93 22.83 -14.31
C THR A 599 21.40 21.64 -15.11
N HIS A 600 22.09 21.22 -16.18
CA HIS A 600 21.67 20.06 -16.98
C HIS A 600 21.43 18.82 -16.12
N HIS A 601 20.22 18.27 -16.19
CA HIS A 601 19.86 17.04 -15.46
C HIS A 601 20.77 15.88 -15.89
N PRO A 602 21.39 15.15 -14.95
CA PRO A 602 22.30 14.07 -15.29
C PRO A 602 21.53 12.90 -15.89
N MET A 603 21.76 12.63 -17.19
CA MET A 603 21.14 11.51 -17.90
C MET A 603 21.43 10.18 -17.19
N ARG A 604 20.43 9.66 -16.48
CA ARG A 604 20.44 8.30 -15.94
C ARG A 604 20.24 7.29 -17.07
N ILE A 605 21.32 7.02 -17.81
CA ILE A 605 21.55 5.66 -18.32
C ILE A 605 21.49 4.75 -17.09
N SER A 606 20.65 3.71 -17.13
CA SER A 606 20.23 2.91 -15.97
C SER A 606 21.29 1.91 -15.47
N MET A 607 22.51 2.40 -15.21
CA MET A 607 23.54 1.62 -14.53
C MET A 607 23.32 1.61 -13.02
N LEU A 608 23.00 0.43 -12.47
CA LEU A 608 23.04 0.14 -11.04
C LEU A 608 24.49 0.22 -10.53
N LYS A 609 24.94 1.40 -10.11
CA LYS A 609 26.21 1.60 -9.39
C LYS A 609 26.12 1.02 -7.97
N VAL A 610 26.23 -0.31 -7.88
CA VAL A 610 26.53 -1.00 -6.63
C VAL A 610 27.94 -0.56 -6.19
N ARG A 611 28.03 0.18 -5.07
CA ARG A 611 29.32 0.52 -4.44
C ARG A 611 29.87 -0.71 -3.68
N THR A 612 30.48 -1.63 -4.41
CA THR A 612 31.53 -2.50 -3.84
C THR A 612 32.89 -1.87 -4.12
N GLY A 613 33.78 -1.89 -3.12
CA GLY A 613 35.15 -1.39 -3.28
C GLY A 613 35.98 -2.28 -4.20
N GLN A 614 36.98 -1.66 -4.83
CA GLN A 614 38.00 -2.26 -5.71
C GLN A 614 37.57 -2.69 -7.14
N LYS A 615 38.15 -1.94 -8.11
CA LYS A 615 38.39 -2.27 -9.54
C LYS A 615 37.18 -2.53 -10.44
N GLN A 616 37.14 -1.77 -11.54
CA GLN A 616 36.22 -1.98 -12.66
C GLN A 616 36.64 -3.20 -13.49
N PHE A 617 35.66 -4.02 -13.87
CA PHE A 617 35.66 -4.78 -15.11
C PHE A 617 34.32 -4.55 -15.81
N MET A 618 34.33 -4.38 -17.13
CA MET A 618 33.10 -4.40 -17.93
C MET A 618 32.76 -5.85 -18.26
N ILE A 619 31.53 -6.25 -17.95
CA ILE A 619 30.90 -7.45 -18.50
C ILE A 619 29.57 -6.98 -19.09
N SER A 620 29.43 -7.12 -20.40
CA SER A 620 28.14 -6.92 -21.08
C SER A 620 27.36 -8.23 -21.02
N ILE A 621 26.13 -8.19 -20.52
CA ILE A 621 25.21 -9.35 -20.53
C ILE A 621 24.08 -9.04 -21.51
N THR A 622 24.24 -9.51 -22.74
CA THR A 622 23.17 -9.49 -23.74
C THR A 622 22.25 -10.69 -23.50
N VAL A 623 21.04 -10.46 -23.00
CA VAL A 623 20.03 -11.52 -22.82
C VAL A 623 19.36 -11.80 -24.18
N GLY A 624 20.02 -12.61 -25.01
CA GLY A 624 19.45 -13.16 -26.23
C GLY A 624 18.66 -14.44 -25.93
N VAL A 625 17.37 -14.47 -26.30
CA VAL A 625 16.55 -15.68 -26.22
C VAL A 625 16.90 -16.60 -27.39
N ALA A 626 17.40 -17.80 -27.09
CA ALA A 626 17.57 -18.87 -28.07
C ALA A 626 17.38 -20.24 -27.41
N LEU A 627 16.25 -20.90 -27.68
CA LEU A 627 16.14 -22.33 -27.43
C LEU A 627 17.02 -23.08 -28.43
N ARG A 628 17.84 -24.01 -27.96
CA ARG A 628 18.27 -25.17 -28.75
C ARG A 628 18.57 -26.36 -27.84
N CYS A 629 17.70 -27.36 -27.87
CA CYS A 629 18.02 -28.69 -27.39
C CYS A 629 19.01 -29.35 -28.35
N VAL A 630 20.09 -29.93 -27.82
CA VAL A 630 20.87 -30.98 -28.49
C VAL A 630 21.24 -32.02 -27.44
N CYS A 631 20.86 -33.27 -27.66
CA CYS A 631 21.24 -34.39 -26.81
C CYS A 631 22.41 -35.17 -27.40
N ASN A 632 23.21 -35.80 -26.52
CA ASN A 632 24.01 -37.00 -26.75
C ASN A 632 24.95 -37.07 -27.97
N LYS A 633 26.26 -36.97 -27.72
CA LYS A 633 27.16 -38.15 -27.59
C LYS A 633 28.63 -37.71 -27.44
N HIS A 634 29.27 -38.09 -26.35
CA HIS A 634 30.07 -39.33 -26.35
C HIS A 634 30.35 -39.83 -24.92
#